data_AF-A0A2E4L7L2-F1
#
_entry.id   AF-A0A2E4L7L2-F1
#
_cell.length_a   1.000
_cell.length_b   1.000
_cell.length_c   1.000
_cell.angle_alpha   90.00
_cell.angle_beta   90.00
_cell.angle_gamma   90.00
#
_symmetry.space_group_name_H-M   'P 1'
#
loop_
_entity.id
_entity.type
_entity.pdbx_description
1 polymer ?
#
loop_
_entity_poly.entity_id
_entity_poly.type
_entity_poly.pdbx_seq_one_letter_code
_entity_poly.pdbx_strand_id
1 'polypeptide(L)'
;MKRLVFVVLVLHSFTVCMAQKTIEVAVGDQINLSTSFLSSDVIWESSIDMESFTDLPTTNGELVVIAEVLPLYIRARLLSSTCDEEIVSELITIVEKVDGLLWSDPDTWGGTKPVSGDEVTIQEGLTVILDENSPDLGGLTIKGALLFDEKDIELTSEWIVVEGLLQVGSKDKPFSSRATITLTDADQDYRSESYGTRGIVVLNGAKLELHGESPEVLWTKLNEHADKGSKTISLVDSPDWKTGDEVAIAPTDYYHAGNGSSVTQLNVVDQINDQSIQLIDELNAFRWGLLQYATENGMSLSSTGLLTPPLPDTEERKTPLVLDERAEVAHLTRNITIQSIDDDLWKNQGFGAHTMIMPGAEARVDGVTFKRVGQRGRLRRYPMHWHNLSYSGSGTLDDVTDQYIKNSVVQHSANRGIVIHGTNGLVIQNNVLFDIQGHGVFTEDAVERRNTIDGNIVMKVRNPPYGTELKQHEQGEFGSSGFWISNPDNYLTSNRAIDCQTFGMWLAFTTRPWGDNSSVLAEDGLLLNPSRTLFGVFDGNVTHSNLRRGIMLDLVEIDNEGNTGGHQYYSTIDGRDPSYPFETLRRFTLSRYETWKNGGNGIWDRATWPDNYEIVSADNCGRYFAGAGADGLIERALVVGTSLNYGINGTGRDALGYADFYADDPGLIPVAFATYHSTFDIQNNIIIDFPLVPGKRSGAFATEDYYIRPIEKGTSRNTGNLLVNAHAGYKIKSWYGYFTLASALWDPDGLRGPAGNYIVYDDPFLTYGKVDETTDGYSAADAGGISVSGPFYGFRGFVLHGIGDNAPQNQPYRDLMEIHVQRLDQDLNEVATWSVDAAQSGAALDHMRDFATVPEAIYQLTFPGSELPTDYQMYVENMLEEEDTQVIGISFDGSITPTVRMFAYQYNEQYEHLNSLNDVIQSSGATWFQDTDNNLVWVKIRGGFWRYWTDDTSQSVPSSDDLLYETMELRIRPE
;
A
#
# COMPACT_ATOMS: atom_id res chain seq x y z
N MET A 1 20.74 23.27 -42.25
CA MET A 1 21.53 22.26 -43.02
C MET A 1 22.89 22.13 -42.34
N LYS A 2 23.04 21.15 -41.43
CA LYS A 2 24.28 20.91 -40.69
C LYS A 2 25.34 20.34 -41.66
N ARG A 3 26.57 20.88 -41.66
CA ARG A 3 27.70 20.36 -42.45
C ARG A 3 28.84 20.03 -41.50
N LEU A 4 28.80 18.79 -41.00
CA LEU A 4 29.85 17.94 -40.41
C LEU A 4 31.19 18.60 -40.01
N VAL A 5 31.61 18.38 -38.76
CA VAL A 5 33.00 18.57 -38.31
C VAL A 5 33.68 17.22 -38.11
N PHE A 6 34.93 17.13 -38.56
CA PHE A 6 35.74 15.94 -38.38
C PHE A 6 36.77 16.23 -37.27
N VAL A 7 36.64 15.58 -36.11
CA VAL A 7 37.67 15.65 -35.07
C VAL A 7 38.56 14.40 -35.19
N VAL A 8 39.81 14.59 -35.61
CA VAL A 8 40.80 13.51 -35.74
C VAL A 8 41.68 13.54 -34.50
N LEU A 9 41.42 12.68 -33.52
CA LEU A 9 41.88 12.94 -32.17
C LEU A 9 43.37 12.67 -31.91
N VAL A 10 44.11 11.84 -32.66
CA VAL A 10 45.55 11.66 -32.39
C VAL A 10 46.37 11.23 -33.62
N LEU A 11 47.43 11.99 -33.95
CA LEU A 11 48.49 11.57 -34.90
C LEU A 11 49.81 11.32 -34.16
N HIS A 12 50.37 10.11 -34.28
CA HIS A 12 51.70 9.75 -33.74
C HIS A 12 52.86 10.24 -34.64
N SER A 13 52.61 10.37 -35.94
CA SER A 13 53.47 11.04 -36.95
C SER A 13 52.67 11.13 -38.26
N PHE A 14 53.15 11.90 -39.26
CA PHE A 14 52.47 12.27 -40.52
C PHE A 14 51.84 11.12 -41.37
N THR A 15 51.87 9.87 -40.93
CA THR A 15 51.48 8.69 -41.72
C THR A 15 50.47 7.74 -41.07
N VAL A 16 50.10 7.87 -39.79
CA VAL A 16 49.14 6.94 -39.15
C VAL A 16 48.16 7.68 -38.22
N CYS A 17 46.87 7.53 -38.49
CA CYS A 17 45.75 7.96 -37.65
C CYS A 17 45.44 6.89 -36.61
N MET A 18 45.50 7.22 -35.30
CA MET A 18 45.23 6.25 -34.23
C MET A 18 43.77 6.25 -33.76
N ALA A 19 43.07 7.39 -33.85
CA ALA A 19 41.64 7.49 -33.57
C ALA A 19 41.02 8.67 -34.33
N GLN A 20 39.79 8.48 -34.82
CA GLN A 20 39.01 9.52 -35.51
C GLN A 20 37.56 9.47 -35.03
N LYS A 21 36.99 10.63 -34.68
CA LYS A 21 35.60 10.77 -34.29
C LYS A 21 34.95 11.90 -35.10
N THR A 22 33.92 11.57 -35.86
CA THR A 22 33.11 12.57 -36.56
C THR A 22 32.04 13.09 -35.61
N ILE A 23 31.85 14.41 -35.57
CA ILE A 23 30.82 15.04 -34.77
C ILE A 23 30.03 16.04 -35.62
N GLU A 24 28.73 16.16 -35.37
CA GLU A 24 27.94 17.21 -35.99
C GLU A 24 27.98 18.46 -35.11
N VAL A 25 28.44 19.58 -35.67
CA VAL A 25 28.41 20.91 -35.02
C VAL A 25 27.93 21.95 -36.04
N ALA A 26 27.41 23.06 -35.56
CA ALA A 26 27.05 24.24 -36.32
C ALA A 26 28.17 25.29 -36.31
N VAL A 27 28.12 26.22 -37.27
CA VAL A 27 28.98 27.41 -37.22
C VAL A 27 28.63 28.19 -35.96
N GLY A 28 29.60 28.43 -35.09
CA GLY A 28 29.42 29.14 -33.81
C GLY A 28 29.49 28.26 -32.57
N ASP A 29 29.39 26.93 -32.70
CA ASP A 29 29.52 26.01 -31.55
C ASP A 29 30.91 26.07 -30.93
N GLN A 30 30.98 25.97 -29.60
CA GLN A 30 32.22 25.83 -28.87
C GLN A 30 32.53 24.34 -28.67
N ILE A 31 33.63 23.88 -29.22
CA ILE A 31 34.09 22.50 -29.08
C ILE A 31 35.15 22.48 -27.99
N ASN A 32 34.86 21.77 -26.90
CA ASN A 32 35.84 21.51 -25.84
C ASN A 32 36.45 20.14 -26.08
N LEU A 33 37.75 20.11 -26.26
CA LEU A 33 38.54 18.91 -26.49
C LEU A 33 39.54 18.77 -25.34
N SER A 34 39.43 17.68 -24.59
CA SER A 34 40.39 17.30 -23.56
C SER A 34 40.96 15.92 -23.87
N THR A 35 42.13 15.62 -23.29
CA THR A 35 42.71 14.28 -23.33
C THR A 35 43.05 13.87 -21.91
N SER A 36 42.64 12.68 -21.49
CA SER A 36 42.80 12.17 -20.13
C SER A 36 44.25 11.85 -19.72
N PHE A 37 45.22 11.83 -20.66
CA PHE A 37 46.54 11.26 -20.41
C PHE A 37 47.75 12.22 -20.43
N LEU A 38 47.65 13.49 -20.86
CA LEU A 38 48.84 14.31 -21.07
C LEU A 38 48.61 15.80 -20.78
N SER A 39 49.29 16.34 -19.77
CA SER A 39 49.22 17.77 -19.41
C SER A 39 50.28 18.66 -20.08
N SER A 40 51.12 18.15 -21.01
CA SER A 40 52.14 19.02 -21.67
C SER A 40 52.70 18.64 -23.05
N ASP A 41 52.45 17.44 -23.61
CA ASP A 41 53.19 16.95 -24.80
C ASP A 41 52.39 16.94 -26.14
N VAL A 42 51.30 17.72 -26.23
CA VAL A 42 50.47 17.82 -27.44
C VAL A 42 50.41 19.26 -27.93
N ILE A 43 50.56 19.44 -29.25
CA ILE A 43 50.16 20.68 -29.93
C ILE A 43 48.87 20.39 -30.70
N TRP A 44 47.82 21.11 -30.35
CA TRP A 44 46.58 21.06 -31.10
C TRP A 44 46.71 21.87 -32.39
N GLU A 45 46.12 21.39 -33.49
CA GLU A 45 46.18 22.04 -34.79
C GLU A 45 44.80 22.03 -35.46
N SER A 46 44.48 23.07 -36.24
CA SER A 46 43.27 23.13 -37.07
C SER A 46 43.58 23.19 -38.56
N SER A 47 42.63 22.72 -39.39
CA SER A 47 42.65 22.82 -40.84
C SER A 47 41.21 22.94 -41.37
N ILE A 48 41.05 23.48 -42.58
CA ILE A 48 39.77 23.49 -43.33
C ILE A 48 39.80 22.59 -44.57
N ASP A 49 40.95 22.02 -44.91
CA ASP A 49 41.19 21.24 -46.13
C ASP A 49 41.83 19.86 -45.87
N MET A 50 42.18 19.54 -44.61
CA MET A 50 43.01 18.39 -44.20
C MET A 50 44.43 18.36 -44.80
N GLU A 51 44.87 19.41 -45.49
CA GLU A 51 46.20 19.49 -46.07
C GLU A 51 47.09 20.45 -45.26
N SER A 52 46.55 21.63 -44.92
CA SER A 52 47.27 22.71 -44.24
C SER A 52 46.78 22.85 -42.80
N PHE A 53 47.62 22.46 -41.84
CA PHE A 53 47.32 22.55 -40.41
C PHE A 53 48.05 23.72 -39.74
N THR A 54 47.38 24.41 -38.81
CA THR A 54 47.90 25.55 -38.05
C THR A 54 47.81 25.27 -36.56
N ASP A 55 48.89 25.53 -35.82
CA ASP A 55 48.94 25.37 -34.36
C ASP A 55 47.89 26.25 -33.65
N LEU A 56 47.20 25.68 -32.67
CA LEU A 56 46.21 26.34 -31.83
C LEU A 56 46.77 26.59 -30.41
N PRO A 57 46.41 27.71 -29.77
CA PRO A 57 46.77 27.97 -28.37
C PRO A 57 45.99 27.05 -27.42
N THR A 58 46.65 26.57 -26.37
CA THR A 58 46.09 25.57 -25.43
C THR A 58 46.35 26.00 -23.99
N THR A 59 45.43 25.66 -23.09
CA THR A 59 45.60 25.87 -21.65
C THR A 59 45.50 24.52 -20.95
N ASN A 60 46.55 24.09 -20.24
CA ASN A 60 46.60 22.79 -19.51
C ASN A 60 46.28 21.52 -20.35
N GLY A 61 46.55 21.54 -21.65
CA GLY A 61 46.29 20.38 -22.54
C GLY A 61 44.86 20.33 -23.10
N GLU A 62 43.97 21.19 -22.62
CA GLU A 62 42.62 21.37 -23.16
C GLU A 62 42.63 22.39 -24.32
N LEU A 63 41.85 22.07 -25.35
CA LEU A 63 41.56 22.98 -26.45
C LEU A 63 40.08 23.38 -26.40
N VAL A 64 39.86 24.69 -26.37
CA VAL A 64 38.56 25.31 -26.61
C VAL A 64 38.61 26.00 -27.96
N VAL A 65 37.77 25.58 -28.91
CA VAL A 65 37.72 26.17 -30.25
C VAL A 65 36.29 26.47 -30.66
N ILE A 66 36.07 27.64 -31.25
CA ILE A 66 34.78 28.00 -31.85
C ILE A 66 34.78 27.57 -33.32
N ALA A 67 33.75 26.85 -33.75
CA ALA A 67 33.60 26.42 -35.13
C ALA A 67 33.21 27.59 -36.05
N GLU A 68 34.16 28.45 -36.42
CA GLU A 68 33.87 29.64 -37.24
C GLU A 68 33.65 29.33 -38.73
N VAL A 69 34.28 28.28 -39.26
CA VAL A 69 34.23 27.90 -40.67
C VAL A 69 34.13 26.38 -40.79
N LEU A 70 33.20 25.89 -41.64
CA LEU A 70 32.99 24.47 -41.89
C LEU A 70 33.35 24.09 -43.34
N PRO A 71 34.02 22.94 -43.57
CA PRO A 71 34.42 21.93 -42.60
C PRO A 71 35.60 22.38 -41.74
N LEU A 72 35.58 22.01 -40.46
CA LEU A 72 36.69 22.20 -39.52
C LEU A 72 37.30 20.84 -39.20
N TYR A 73 38.62 20.75 -39.29
CA TYR A 73 39.41 19.59 -38.89
C TYR A 73 40.29 19.98 -37.72
N ILE A 74 40.16 19.27 -36.60
CA ILE A 74 41.02 19.46 -35.43
C ILE A 74 41.82 18.19 -35.20
N ARG A 75 43.12 18.34 -34.88
CA ARG A 75 43.98 17.23 -34.48
C ARG A 75 44.92 17.57 -33.34
N ALA A 76 45.26 16.56 -32.54
CA ALA A 76 46.37 16.61 -31.60
C ALA A 76 47.63 16.01 -32.24
N ARG A 77 48.70 16.81 -32.34
CA ARG A 77 50.03 16.36 -32.74
C ARG A 77 50.87 16.09 -31.49
N LEU A 78 51.26 14.84 -31.31
CA LEU A 78 52.16 14.43 -30.22
C LEU A 78 53.58 14.93 -30.46
N LEU A 79 54.23 15.41 -29.39
CA LEU A 79 55.65 15.79 -29.40
C LEU A 79 56.58 14.64 -28.96
N SER A 80 56.04 13.58 -28.35
CA SER A 80 56.79 12.41 -27.87
C SER A 80 56.84 11.26 -28.88
N SER A 81 57.94 10.50 -28.87
CA SER A 81 58.19 9.35 -29.75
C SER A 81 57.78 7.99 -29.16
N THR A 82 57.25 7.97 -27.93
CA THR A 82 56.76 6.75 -27.25
C THR A 82 55.25 6.83 -27.06
N CYS A 83 54.50 5.85 -27.57
CA CYS A 83 53.06 5.73 -27.35
C CYS A 83 52.77 4.30 -26.87
N ASP A 84 52.15 4.16 -25.70
CA ASP A 84 51.64 2.86 -25.23
C ASP A 84 50.32 2.55 -25.95
N GLU A 85 50.08 1.27 -26.27
CA GLU A 85 49.08 0.80 -27.24
C GLU A 85 47.60 0.94 -26.79
N GLU A 86 47.30 1.47 -25.61
CA GLU A 86 45.92 1.74 -25.15
C GLU A 86 45.63 3.23 -25.10
N ILE A 87 45.19 3.79 -26.23
CA ILE A 87 44.69 5.18 -26.31
C ILE A 87 43.17 5.13 -26.33
N VAL A 88 42.55 5.41 -25.18
CA VAL A 88 41.10 5.59 -25.05
C VAL A 88 40.83 7.08 -25.00
N SER A 89 40.19 7.63 -26.04
CA SER A 89 39.69 9.02 -26.03
C SER A 89 38.25 9.03 -25.53
N GLU A 90 38.03 9.31 -24.26
CA GLU A 90 36.72 9.65 -23.71
C GLU A 90 36.71 11.14 -23.34
N LEU A 91 35.61 11.83 -23.70
CA LEU A 91 35.31 13.27 -23.55
C LEU A 91 35.69 14.18 -24.74
N ILE A 92 34.91 14.09 -25.82
CA ILE A 92 34.61 15.27 -26.64
C ILE A 92 33.29 15.84 -26.11
N THR A 93 33.31 17.06 -25.59
CA THR A 93 32.07 17.75 -25.18
C THR A 93 31.84 18.89 -26.15
N ILE A 94 30.76 18.81 -26.92
CA ILE A 94 30.28 19.94 -27.72
C ILE A 94 29.52 20.83 -26.76
N VAL A 95 30.04 22.01 -26.48
CA VAL A 95 29.27 23.08 -25.88
C VAL A 95 28.63 23.80 -27.05
N GLU A 96 27.42 23.40 -27.42
CA GLU A 96 26.62 24.21 -28.33
C GLU A 96 26.64 25.63 -27.74
N LYS A 97 27.14 26.58 -28.54
CA LYS A 97 26.95 27.97 -28.16
C LYS A 97 25.46 28.17 -28.34
N VAL A 98 24.73 28.14 -27.24
CA VAL A 98 23.33 28.52 -27.25
C VAL A 98 23.32 29.93 -27.81
N ASP A 99 22.76 30.11 -29.01
CA ASP A 99 22.53 31.42 -29.62
C ASP A 99 21.51 32.15 -28.73
N GLY A 100 22.01 32.77 -27.67
CA GLY A 100 21.23 33.41 -26.63
C GLY A 100 21.85 34.73 -26.20
N LEU A 101 21.00 35.67 -25.84
CA LEU A 101 21.37 36.96 -25.28
C LEU A 101 21.77 36.76 -23.82
N LEU A 102 22.88 37.36 -23.38
CA LEU A 102 23.34 37.22 -21.99
C LEU A 102 22.48 38.08 -21.07
N TRP A 103 22.07 37.55 -19.92
CA TRP A 103 21.36 38.32 -18.88
C TRP A 103 22.21 39.51 -18.41
N SER A 104 23.52 39.32 -18.32
CA SER A 104 24.48 40.33 -17.87
C SER A 104 24.65 41.50 -18.85
N ASP A 105 24.25 41.35 -20.12
CA ASP A 105 24.36 42.36 -21.17
C ASP A 105 23.18 43.36 -21.13
N PRO A 106 23.41 44.66 -20.89
CA PRO A 106 22.34 45.66 -20.93
C PRO A 106 21.57 45.71 -22.25
N ASP A 107 22.19 45.36 -23.38
CA ASP A 107 21.52 45.40 -24.70
C ASP A 107 20.42 44.34 -24.84
N THR A 108 20.51 43.23 -24.10
CA THR A 108 19.42 42.24 -23.94
C THR A 108 18.12 42.89 -23.45
N TRP A 109 18.26 43.94 -22.65
CA TRP A 109 17.17 44.64 -21.94
C TRP A 109 16.89 46.04 -22.50
N GLY A 110 17.37 46.36 -23.70
CA GLY A 110 17.17 47.67 -24.31
C GLY A 110 18.01 48.80 -23.70
N GLY A 111 19.14 48.45 -23.06
CA GLY A 111 20.18 49.37 -22.57
C GLY A 111 20.26 49.50 -21.05
N THR A 112 19.36 48.89 -20.27
CA THR A 112 19.42 48.89 -18.80
C THR A 112 18.94 47.55 -18.27
N LYS A 113 19.79 46.89 -17.46
CA LYS A 113 19.48 45.58 -16.86
C LYS A 113 18.34 45.69 -15.84
N PRO A 114 17.60 44.60 -15.60
CA PRO A 114 16.64 44.53 -14.51
C PRO A 114 17.28 44.89 -13.16
N VAL A 115 16.51 45.53 -12.29
CA VAL A 115 16.87 45.83 -10.90
C VAL A 115 15.86 45.22 -9.93
N SER A 116 16.15 45.28 -8.63
CA SER A 116 15.26 44.73 -7.61
C SER A 116 13.86 45.38 -7.67
N GLY A 117 12.83 44.54 -7.59
CA GLY A 117 11.42 44.92 -7.72
C GLY A 117 10.89 44.99 -9.15
N ASP A 118 11.75 44.87 -10.17
CA ASP A 118 11.28 44.87 -11.56
C ASP A 118 10.51 43.58 -11.89
N GLU A 119 9.42 43.73 -12.65
CA GLU A 119 8.76 42.62 -13.32
C GLU A 119 9.34 42.45 -14.73
N VAL A 120 9.97 41.31 -14.96
CA VAL A 120 10.74 41.04 -16.18
C VAL A 120 9.95 40.14 -17.10
N THR A 121 9.92 40.45 -18.39
CA THR A 121 9.36 39.56 -19.42
C THR A 121 10.40 39.24 -20.49
N ILE A 122 10.73 37.97 -20.64
CA ILE A 122 11.51 37.46 -21.78
C ILE A 122 10.53 37.20 -22.92
N GLN A 123 10.57 38.05 -23.94
CA GLN A 123 9.62 38.01 -25.06
C GLN A 123 9.79 36.76 -25.94
N GLU A 124 8.72 36.40 -26.65
CA GLU A 124 8.72 35.30 -27.61
C GLU A 124 9.85 35.48 -28.65
N GLY A 125 10.52 34.38 -29.00
CA GLY A 125 11.66 34.37 -29.93
C GLY A 125 13.00 34.82 -29.34
N LEU A 126 13.03 35.30 -28.08
CA LEU A 126 14.27 35.57 -27.36
C LEU A 126 14.71 34.34 -26.56
N THR A 127 15.98 33.97 -26.69
CA THR A 127 16.65 33.04 -25.77
C THR A 127 17.59 33.86 -24.91
N VAL A 128 17.38 33.87 -23.60
CA VAL A 128 18.23 34.57 -22.64
C VAL A 128 19.00 33.53 -21.82
N ILE A 129 20.30 33.75 -21.66
CA ILE A 129 21.17 32.93 -20.84
C ILE A 129 21.36 33.67 -19.51
N LEU A 130 20.90 33.08 -18.40
CA LEU A 130 21.20 33.57 -17.07
C LEU A 130 22.68 33.29 -16.79
N ASP A 131 23.52 34.31 -16.90
CA ASP A 131 24.98 34.23 -16.74
C ASP A 131 25.49 35.08 -15.55
N GLU A 132 24.60 35.52 -14.68
CA GLU A 132 24.92 36.08 -13.38
C GLU A 132 23.70 35.92 -12.47
N ASN A 133 23.88 36.14 -11.16
CA ASN A 133 22.74 36.13 -10.24
C ASN A 133 21.75 37.23 -10.63
N SER A 134 20.46 36.92 -10.61
CA SER A 134 19.43 37.93 -10.78
C SER A 134 19.39 38.87 -9.57
N PRO A 135 18.91 40.13 -9.73
CA PRO A 135 18.42 40.89 -8.58
C PRO A 135 17.12 40.26 -8.03
N ASP A 136 16.62 40.75 -6.89
CA ASP A 136 15.35 40.31 -6.31
C ASP A 136 14.17 40.82 -7.16
N LEU A 137 13.74 40.04 -8.16
CA LEU A 137 12.73 40.44 -9.14
C LEU A 137 11.32 40.48 -8.51
N GLY A 138 10.50 41.46 -8.90
CA GLY A 138 9.06 41.51 -8.57
C GLY A 138 8.21 40.51 -9.37
N GLY A 139 8.82 39.82 -10.33
CA GLY A 139 8.18 38.78 -11.13
C GLY A 139 8.94 38.46 -12.40
N LEU A 140 8.78 37.24 -12.93
CA LEU A 140 9.42 36.80 -14.17
C LEU A 140 8.44 36.04 -15.07
N THR A 141 8.16 36.59 -16.25
CA THR A 141 7.40 35.92 -17.32
C THR A 141 8.34 35.49 -18.44
N ILE A 142 8.36 34.20 -18.78
CA ILE A 142 9.24 33.62 -19.80
C ILE A 142 8.39 33.17 -20.99
N LYS A 143 8.26 34.03 -22.00
CA LYS A 143 7.56 33.71 -23.28
C LYS A 143 8.50 33.14 -24.34
N GLY A 144 9.77 33.56 -24.29
CA GLY A 144 10.87 32.96 -25.05
C GLY A 144 11.48 31.79 -24.28
N ALA A 145 12.80 31.83 -24.08
CA ALA A 145 13.53 30.83 -23.30
C ALA A 145 14.47 31.49 -22.28
N LEU A 146 14.54 30.92 -21.08
CA LEU A 146 15.57 31.22 -20.07
C LEU A 146 16.37 29.96 -19.82
N LEU A 147 17.67 30.01 -20.14
CA LEU A 147 18.62 28.92 -19.94
C LEU A 147 19.64 29.33 -18.88
N PHE A 148 19.98 28.45 -17.94
CA PHE A 148 21.03 28.74 -16.96
C PHE A 148 22.41 28.44 -17.55
N ASP A 149 23.34 29.38 -17.38
CA ASP A 149 24.75 29.15 -17.70
C ASP A 149 25.39 28.15 -16.73
N GLU A 150 26.37 27.38 -17.19
CA GLU A 150 26.98 26.27 -16.43
C GLU A 150 27.96 26.81 -15.36
N LYS A 151 27.40 27.36 -14.28
CA LYS A 151 28.12 27.86 -13.10
C LYS A 151 27.20 27.99 -11.89
N ASP A 152 27.80 28.27 -10.73
CA ASP A 152 27.03 28.62 -9.54
C ASP A 152 26.20 29.89 -9.81
N ILE A 153 24.87 29.76 -9.73
CA ILE A 153 23.94 30.82 -10.11
C ILE A 153 22.66 30.83 -9.30
N GLU A 154 22.16 32.02 -9.01
CA GLU A 154 20.94 32.25 -8.24
C GLU A 154 19.92 33.09 -9.02
N LEU A 155 18.68 32.61 -9.06
CA LEU A 155 17.52 33.33 -9.57
C LEU A 155 16.55 33.62 -8.42
N THR A 156 16.35 34.89 -8.11
CA THR A 156 15.40 35.33 -7.08
C THR A 156 14.25 36.10 -7.73
N SER A 157 13.02 35.67 -7.47
CA SER A 157 11.82 36.32 -7.99
C SER A 157 10.62 36.09 -7.09
N GLU A 158 9.64 37.00 -7.06
CA GLU A 158 8.38 36.75 -6.35
C GLU A 158 7.61 35.54 -6.93
N TRP A 159 7.58 35.40 -8.25
CA TRP A 159 6.89 34.34 -8.99
C TRP A 159 7.51 34.16 -10.38
N ILE A 160 7.32 32.98 -10.97
CA ILE A 160 7.77 32.66 -12.33
C ILE A 160 6.61 32.07 -13.14
N VAL A 161 6.29 32.70 -14.27
CA VAL A 161 5.33 32.17 -15.26
C VAL A 161 6.10 31.76 -16.51
N VAL A 162 5.97 30.50 -16.90
CA VAL A 162 6.62 29.93 -18.08
C VAL A 162 5.58 29.74 -19.18
N GLU A 163 5.66 30.56 -20.22
CA GLU A 163 4.89 30.46 -21.47
C GLU A 163 5.73 29.84 -22.62
N GLY A 164 7.06 29.80 -22.47
CA GLY A 164 8.01 29.19 -23.39
C GLY A 164 8.87 28.12 -22.73
N LEU A 165 10.16 28.36 -22.50
CA LEU A 165 11.09 27.37 -21.92
C LEU A 165 11.84 27.93 -20.70
N LEU A 166 11.76 27.23 -19.56
CA LEU A 166 12.70 27.39 -18.46
C LEU A 166 13.59 26.15 -18.39
N GLN A 167 14.90 26.33 -18.52
CA GLN A 167 15.84 25.24 -18.58
C GLN A 167 17.06 25.44 -17.65
N VAL A 168 17.32 24.43 -16.82
CA VAL A 168 18.52 24.27 -15.99
C VAL A 168 19.11 22.89 -16.27
N GLY A 169 20.21 22.83 -17.01
CA GLY A 169 20.72 21.58 -17.57
C GLY A 169 19.80 20.98 -18.64
N SER A 170 20.18 19.83 -19.19
CA SER A 170 19.32 19.03 -20.08
C SER A 170 19.53 17.56 -19.81
N LYS A 171 18.64 16.70 -20.35
CA LYS A 171 18.77 15.25 -20.22
C LYS A 171 20.13 14.70 -20.68
N ASP A 172 20.68 15.26 -21.76
CA ASP A 172 21.96 14.82 -22.33
C ASP A 172 23.17 15.51 -21.68
N LYS A 173 22.93 16.64 -21.00
CA LYS A 173 23.95 17.41 -20.28
C LYS A 173 23.35 17.95 -18.98
N PRO A 174 23.27 17.12 -17.93
CA PRO A 174 22.82 17.58 -16.62
C PRO A 174 23.68 18.75 -16.12
N PHE A 175 23.05 19.66 -15.40
CA PHE A 175 23.72 20.76 -14.73
C PHE A 175 24.65 20.19 -13.68
N SER A 176 25.91 20.62 -13.66
CA SER A 176 26.96 20.13 -12.75
C SER A 176 27.29 21.14 -11.65
N SER A 177 27.00 22.41 -11.89
CA SER A 177 27.20 23.50 -10.93
C SER A 177 26.00 23.68 -9.99
N ARG A 178 26.03 24.66 -9.06
CA ARG A 178 24.90 24.93 -8.16
C ARG A 178 23.90 25.91 -8.78
N ALA A 179 22.65 25.52 -8.93
CA ALA A 179 21.57 26.43 -9.34
C ALA A 179 20.54 26.56 -8.21
N THR A 180 20.19 27.78 -7.82
CA THR A 180 19.13 28.02 -6.82
C THR A 180 18.08 28.99 -7.34
N ILE A 181 16.81 28.56 -7.32
CA ILE A 181 15.65 29.41 -7.58
C ILE A 181 14.95 29.70 -6.24
N THR A 182 14.92 30.96 -5.83
CA THR A 182 14.29 31.41 -4.58
C THR A 182 13.06 32.25 -4.86
N LEU A 183 11.91 31.80 -4.34
CA LEU A 183 10.64 32.50 -4.48
C LEU A 183 10.30 33.32 -3.23
N THR A 184 10.08 34.63 -3.42
CA THR A 184 10.12 35.62 -2.32
C THR A 184 8.80 36.33 -2.03
N ASP A 185 7.76 36.13 -2.84
CA ASP A 185 6.52 36.92 -2.73
C ASP A 185 5.96 36.93 -1.30
N ALA A 186 5.60 38.11 -0.80
CA ALA A 186 5.03 38.28 0.53
C ALA A 186 3.50 38.43 0.49
N ASP A 187 2.92 38.62 -0.70
CA ASP A 187 1.47 38.72 -0.87
C ASP A 187 0.85 37.32 -0.87
N GLN A 188 -0.07 37.14 0.07
CA GLN A 188 -0.79 35.91 0.26
C GLN A 188 -2.08 35.82 -0.57
N ASP A 189 -2.59 36.93 -1.09
CA ASP A 189 -3.94 37.05 -1.67
C ASP A 189 -3.93 37.51 -3.14
N TYR A 190 -2.80 37.99 -3.67
CA TYR A 190 -2.73 38.68 -4.97
C TYR A 190 -2.05 37.90 -6.12
N ARG A 191 -2.78 37.65 -7.22
CA ARG A 191 -2.52 38.20 -8.57
C ARG A 191 -3.60 37.72 -9.55
N SER A 192 -3.98 38.62 -10.46
CA SER A 192 -5.20 38.64 -11.27
C SER A 192 -5.38 37.54 -12.32
N GLU A 193 -4.51 36.53 -12.36
CA GLU A 193 -4.53 35.43 -13.34
C GLU A 193 -4.67 34.02 -12.74
N SER A 194 -5.06 33.90 -11.45
CA SER A 194 -5.45 32.64 -10.77
C SER A 194 -4.36 31.60 -10.42
N TYR A 195 -3.10 31.83 -10.77
CA TYR A 195 -2.04 30.81 -10.57
C TYR A 195 -1.30 30.84 -9.22
N GLY A 196 -1.50 31.88 -8.38
CA GLY A 196 -0.90 31.99 -7.04
C GLY A 196 0.44 32.75 -6.98
N THR A 197 0.96 32.92 -5.77
CA THR A 197 2.24 33.58 -5.46
C THR A 197 3.26 32.56 -4.93
N ARG A 198 4.56 32.87 -4.97
CA ARG A 198 5.66 31.91 -4.77
C ARG A 198 5.54 30.66 -5.66
N GLY A 199 5.10 30.85 -6.90
CA GLY A 199 4.85 29.77 -7.84
C GLY A 199 5.79 29.77 -9.04
N ILE A 200 6.15 28.57 -9.51
CA ILE A 200 6.57 28.32 -10.90
C ILE A 200 5.38 27.70 -11.61
N VAL A 201 4.82 28.41 -12.58
CA VAL A 201 3.60 27.98 -13.29
C VAL A 201 3.94 27.82 -14.76
N VAL A 202 3.78 26.60 -15.27
CA VAL A 202 4.11 26.24 -16.65
C VAL A 202 2.82 26.13 -17.44
N LEU A 203 2.65 27.03 -18.42
CA LEU A 203 1.42 27.18 -19.19
C LEU A 203 1.41 26.33 -20.46
N ASN A 204 0.26 26.28 -21.12
CA ASN A 204 0.05 25.47 -22.33
C ASN A 204 1.12 25.74 -23.41
N GLY A 205 1.73 24.67 -23.93
CA GLY A 205 2.79 24.72 -24.94
C GLY A 205 4.19 24.99 -24.38
N ALA A 206 4.30 25.31 -23.08
CA ALA A 206 5.54 25.62 -22.41
C ALA A 206 6.22 24.37 -21.83
N LYS A 207 7.52 24.49 -21.55
CA LYS A 207 8.38 23.41 -21.07
C LYS A 207 9.18 23.83 -19.84
N LEU A 208 9.23 22.93 -18.87
CA LEU A 208 10.13 23.00 -17.72
C LEU A 208 11.13 21.85 -17.82
N GLU A 209 12.40 22.19 -17.99
CA GLU A 209 13.51 21.25 -18.13
C GLU A 209 14.50 21.48 -16.98
N LEU A 210 14.49 20.61 -15.98
CA LEU A 210 15.40 20.69 -14.84
C LEU A 210 16.14 19.37 -14.73
N HIS A 211 17.43 19.36 -15.05
CA HIS A 211 18.27 18.17 -15.04
C HIS A 211 19.55 18.48 -14.30
N GLY A 212 19.66 18.04 -13.06
CA GLY A 212 20.86 18.15 -12.23
C GLY A 212 21.61 16.84 -12.16
N GLU A 213 22.82 16.89 -11.61
CA GLU A 213 23.54 15.69 -11.22
C GLU A 213 22.85 15.02 -10.01
N SER A 214 22.73 13.70 -10.06
CA SER A 214 22.26 12.89 -8.94
C SER A 214 23.35 11.92 -8.50
N PRO A 215 23.54 11.69 -7.19
CA PRO A 215 24.39 10.60 -6.72
C PRO A 215 23.93 9.25 -7.25
N GLU A 216 24.90 8.36 -7.48
CA GLU A 216 24.65 6.98 -7.89
C GLU A 216 23.88 6.22 -6.80
N VAL A 217 24.21 6.45 -5.53
CA VAL A 217 23.51 5.84 -4.38
C VAL A 217 22.52 6.86 -3.80
N LEU A 218 21.25 6.78 -4.18
CA LEU A 218 20.21 7.71 -3.69
C LEU A 218 19.81 7.46 -2.24
N TRP A 219 19.87 6.19 -1.85
CA TRP A 219 19.66 5.71 -0.50
C TRP A 219 20.29 4.33 -0.37
N THR A 220 20.53 3.90 0.86
CA THR A 220 21.07 2.59 1.19
C THR A 220 20.53 2.16 2.55
N LYS A 221 20.91 0.98 3.05
CA LYS A 221 20.56 0.53 4.40
C LYS A 221 21.81 0.42 5.27
N LEU A 222 21.61 0.41 6.58
CA LEU A 222 22.67 0.02 7.50
C LEU A 222 23.13 -1.42 7.23
N ASN A 223 24.41 -1.72 7.49
CA ASN A 223 24.96 -3.08 7.49
C ASN A 223 25.43 -3.56 8.87
N GLU A 224 25.37 -2.68 9.87
CA GLU A 224 25.67 -2.95 11.28
C GLU A 224 24.72 -2.14 12.16
N HIS A 225 24.49 -2.58 13.40
CA HIS A 225 23.75 -1.77 14.37
C HIS A 225 24.41 -0.41 14.60
N ALA A 226 23.59 0.62 14.81
CA ALA A 226 24.07 1.92 15.22
C ALA A 226 23.40 2.35 16.54
N ASP A 227 24.20 2.50 17.59
CA ASP A 227 23.71 2.88 18.91
C ASP A 227 23.21 4.33 18.96
N LYS A 228 22.25 4.59 19.84
CA LYS A 228 21.91 5.95 20.26
C LYS A 228 23.17 6.67 20.75
N GLY A 229 23.39 7.90 20.30
CA GLY A 229 24.61 8.67 20.63
C GLY A 229 25.77 8.43 19.66
N SER A 230 25.68 7.44 18.75
CA SER A 230 26.72 7.23 17.73
C SER A 230 26.71 8.37 16.71
N LYS A 231 27.90 8.75 16.25
CA LYS A 231 28.08 9.59 15.05
C LYS A 231 28.50 8.80 13.83
N THR A 232 28.78 7.52 13.98
CA THR A 232 29.25 6.68 12.88
C THR A 232 28.20 5.64 12.57
N ILE A 233 27.87 5.52 11.30
CA ILE A 233 27.02 4.46 10.78
C ILE A 233 27.75 3.73 9.66
N SER A 234 27.41 2.45 9.48
CA SER A 234 27.98 1.59 8.45
C SER A 234 26.87 1.16 7.50
N LEU A 235 27.13 1.22 6.20
CA LEU A 235 26.17 1.12 5.12
C LEU A 235 26.44 -0.10 4.25
N VAL A 236 25.39 -0.64 3.62
CA VAL A 236 25.52 -1.76 2.68
C VAL A 236 26.34 -1.36 1.47
N ASP A 237 26.01 -0.21 0.89
CA ASP A 237 26.67 0.31 -0.30
C ASP A 237 27.76 1.33 0.09
N SER A 238 28.71 1.58 -0.80
CA SER A 238 29.67 2.68 -0.68
C SER A 238 29.13 3.89 -1.44
N PRO A 239 28.52 4.88 -0.77
CA PRO A 239 27.91 6.01 -1.47
C PRO A 239 28.94 7.01 -1.99
N ASP A 240 28.60 7.68 -3.09
CA ASP A 240 29.32 8.80 -3.71
C ASP A 240 28.94 10.18 -3.11
N TRP A 241 28.39 10.16 -1.89
CA TRP A 241 28.01 11.36 -1.15
C TRP A 241 29.23 12.23 -0.83
N LYS A 242 29.00 13.45 -0.34
CA LYS A 242 30.04 14.43 -0.01
C LYS A 242 29.83 14.96 1.42
N THR A 243 30.93 15.39 2.04
CA THR A 243 30.86 16.16 3.30
C THR A 243 29.97 17.39 3.10
N GLY A 244 29.03 17.59 4.02
CA GLY A 244 28.03 18.66 3.96
C GLY A 244 26.68 18.23 3.37
N ASP A 245 26.59 17.04 2.77
CA ASP A 245 25.31 16.53 2.27
C ASP A 245 24.34 16.20 3.42
N GLU A 246 23.07 16.55 3.22
CA GLU A 246 21.98 16.23 4.15
C GLU A 246 21.49 14.78 3.90
N VAL A 247 21.24 14.05 4.98
CA VAL A 247 20.70 12.68 4.94
C VAL A 247 19.51 12.51 5.88
N ALA A 248 18.52 11.73 5.47
CA ALA A 248 17.44 11.24 6.34
C ALA A 248 17.74 9.81 6.77
N ILE A 249 17.60 9.53 8.07
CA ILE A 249 17.80 8.22 8.67
C ILE A 249 16.46 7.72 9.19
N ALA A 250 15.97 6.63 8.59
CA ALA A 250 14.71 6.00 8.93
C ALA A 250 14.72 5.43 10.37
N PRO A 251 13.55 5.32 11.01
CA PRO A 251 13.41 4.60 12.27
C PRO A 251 13.44 3.08 12.01
N THR A 252 13.86 2.32 13.02
CA THR A 252 13.75 0.85 13.02
C THR A 252 12.85 0.39 14.17
N ASP A 253 11.94 1.26 14.60
CA ASP A 253 11.06 1.06 15.74
C ASP A 253 9.70 1.71 15.47
N TYR A 254 8.71 1.56 16.35
CA TYR A 254 7.36 2.10 16.16
C TYR A 254 7.36 3.64 16.05
N TYR A 255 6.30 4.19 15.45
CA TYR A 255 6.10 5.63 15.21
C TYR A 255 6.38 6.53 16.44
N HIS A 256 6.14 6.04 17.66
CA HIS A 256 6.33 6.78 18.93
C HIS A 256 7.60 6.38 19.73
N ALA A 257 8.59 5.76 19.08
CA ALA A 257 9.82 5.25 19.70
C ALA A 257 10.61 6.25 20.55
N GLY A 258 10.50 7.55 20.27
CA GLY A 258 11.22 8.62 20.97
C GLY A 258 10.49 9.14 22.21
N ASN A 259 9.90 8.28 23.03
CA ASN A 259 9.01 8.66 24.16
C ASN A 259 7.78 9.48 23.72
N GLY A 260 7.00 8.95 22.76
CA GLY A 260 5.81 9.65 22.23
C GLY A 260 6.12 10.57 21.05
N SER A 261 7.28 10.43 20.43
CA SER A 261 7.70 11.18 19.24
C SER A 261 8.42 10.26 18.26
N SER A 262 8.47 10.66 16.99
CA SER A 262 9.24 9.94 15.97
C SER A 262 10.74 10.05 16.23
N VAL A 263 11.46 8.97 15.92
CA VAL A 263 12.93 8.94 15.94
C VAL A 263 13.55 9.16 14.58
N THR A 264 12.78 9.25 13.48
CA THR A 264 13.29 9.61 12.15
C THR A 264 14.13 10.89 12.22
N GLN A 265 15.33 10.88 11.65
CA GLN A 265 16.32 11.92 11.89
C GLN A 265 16.84 12.52 10.59
N LEU A 266 16.86 13.86 10.50
CA LEU A 266 17.69 14.60 9.57
C LEU A 266 19.09 14.74 10.17
N ASN A 267 20.12 14.51 9.38
CA ASN A 267 21.52 14.69 9.77
C ASN A 267 22.35 15.18 8.58
N VAL A 268 23.63 15.44 8.80
CA VAL A 268 24.58 15.92 7.79
C VAL A 268 25.81 15.04 7.81
N VAL A 269 26.34 14.72 6.63
CA VAL A 269 27.57 13.95 6.48
C VAL A 269 28.78 14.82 6.84
N ASP A 270 29.56 14.41 7.84
CA ASP A 270 30.82 15.05 8.21
C ASP A 270 32.00 14.46 7.43
N GLN A 271 32.08 13.12 7.36
CA GLN A 271 33.14 12.40 6.64
C GLN A 271 32.61 11.10 6.04
N ILE A 272 33.25 10.64 4.97
CA ILE A 272 32.92 9.40 4.26
C ILE A 272 34.19 8.58 4.11
N ASN A 273 34.13 7.31 4.51
CA ASN A 273 35.19 6.33 4.39
C ASN A 273 34.57 5.03 3.85
N ASP A 274 34.50 4.91 2.51
CA ASP A 274 33.84 3.80 1.81
C ASP A 274 32.40 3.55 2.33
N GLN A 275 32.14 2.40 2.95
CA GLN A 275 30.86 2.01 3.55
C GLN A 275 30.57 2.67 4.90
N SER A 276 31.48 3.47 5.46
CA SER A 276 31.29 4.10 6.77
C SER A 276 31.17 5.62 6.63
N ILE A 277 30.10 6.19 7.20
CA ILE A 277 29.93 7.64 7.24
C ILE A 277 29.96 8.15 8.68
N GLN A 278 30.58 9.30 8.88
CA GLN A 278 30.46 10.09 10.09
C GLN A 278 29.42 11.18 9.90
N LEU A 279 28.58 11.36 10.90
CA LEU A 279 27.50 12.33 10.98
C LEU A 279 27.93 13.51 11.85
N ILE A 280 27.43 14.71 11.54
CA ILE A 280 27.65 15.90 12.36
C ILE A 280 26.99 15.72 13.74
N ASP A 281 25.71 15.33 13.73
CA ASP A 281 24.92 15.12 14.94
C ASP A 281 24.93 13.65 15.37
N GLU A 282 24.84 13.41 16.68
CA GLU A 282 24.67 12.06 17.22
C GLU A 282 23.28 11.50 16.86
N LEU A 283 23.21 10.17 16.69
CA LEU A 283 21.94 9.48 16.51
C LEU A 283 21.03 9.65 17.72
N ASN A 284 19.78 10.04 17.48
CA ASN A 284 18.80 10.31 18.54
C ASN A 284 18.28 9.02 19.23
N ALA A 285 18.45 7.87 18.58
CA ALA A 285 17.97 6.56 19.01
C ALA A 285 18.77 5.45 18.31
N PHE A 286 18.63 4.22 18.80
CA PHE A 286 19.25 3.05 18.18
C PHE A 286 18.64 2.78 16.79
N ARG A 287 19.47 2.23 15.91
CA ARG A 287 19.08 1.75 14.57
C ARG A 287 19.52 0.31 14.36
N TRP A 288 18.55 -0.51 13.98
CA TRP A 288 18.80 -1.88 13.56
C TRP A 288 19.51 -1.89 12.20
N GLY A 289 20.47 -2.81 12.02
CA GLY A 289 21.34 -2.84 10.85
C GLY A 289 21.77 -4.23 10.38
N LEU A 290 21.19 -5.29 10.95
CA LEU A 290 21.48 -6.67 10.56
C LEU A 290 20.28 -7.36 9.89
N LEU A 291 20.53 -8.29 8.98
CA LEU A 291 19.50 -9.18 8.44
C LEU A 291 19.13 -10.23 9.49
N GLN A 292 17.87 -10.68 9.45
CA GLN A 292 17.36 -11.77 10.28
C GLN A 292 16.90 -12.92 9.39
N TYR A 293 17.16 -14.15 9.80
CA TYR A 293 17.00 -15.35 9.00
C TYR A 293 16.04 -16.33 9.70
N ALA A 294 15.07 -16.86 8.95
CA ALA A 294 14.09 -17.81 9.45
C ALA A 294 14.70 -19.21 9.60
N THR A 295 14.67 -19.77 10.81
CA THR A 295 15.21 -21.10 11.14
C THR A 295 14.19 -21.95 11.91
N GLU A 296 14.50 -23.23 12.12
CA GLU A 296 13.66 -24.14 12.94
C GLU A 296 13.49 -23.69 14.40
N ASN A 297 14.32 -22.77 14.89
CA ASN A 297 14.26 -22.25 16.26
C ASN A 297 13.67 -20.82 16.34
N GLY A 298 13.14 -20.30 15.23
CA GLY A 298 12.68 -18.91 15.09
C GLY A 298 13.67 -18.05 14.31
N MET A 299 13.64 -16.73 14.54
CA MET A 299 14.54 -15.79 13.86
C MET A 299 15.97 -15.85 14.39
N SER A 300 16.96 -15.73 13.49
CA SER A 300 18.39 -15.82 13.79
C SER A 300 19.19 -14.74 13.06
N LEU A 301 20.33 -14.32 13.61
CA LEU A 301 21.30 -13.48 12.89
C LEU A 301 22.24 -14.29 11.98
N SER A 302 22.08 -15.62 11.95
CA SER A 302 22.88 -16.52 11.12
C SER A 302 22.07 -17.07 9.96
N SER A 303 22.66 -17.02 8.76
CA SER A 303 22.10 -17.62 7.54
C SER A 303 22.26 -19.14 7.46
N THR A 304 22.82 -19.79 8.49
CA THR A 304 22.93 -21.26 8.54
C THR A 304 21.67 -21.90 9.09
N GLY A 305 21.21 -22.98 8.47
CA GLY A 305 20.04 -23.73 8.95
C GLY A 305 18.70 -23.06 8.65
N LEU A 306 18.60 -22.39 7.50
CA LEU A 306 17.35 -21.80 7.03
C LEU A 306 16.26 -22.87 6.93
N LEU A 307 15.01 -22.46 7.21
CA LEU A 307 13.84 -23.29 6.95
C LEU A 307 13.78 -23.72 5.48
N THR A 308 13.23 -24.90 5.25
CA THR A 308 12.84 -25.32 3.91
C THR A 308 11.47 -24.72 3.61
N PRO A 309 11.29 -23.99 2.49
CA PRO A 309 9.99 -23.51 2.06
C PRO A 309 8.94 -24.64 2.03
N PRO A 310 7.71 -24.39 2.53
CA PRO A 310 6.63 -25.39 2.48
C PRO A 310 6.29 -25.83 1.06
N LEU A 311 6.44 -24.91 0.10
CA LEU A 311 6.32 -25.16 -1.33
C LEU A 311 7.67 -24.92 -2.01
N PRO A 312 8.18 -25.83 -2.87
CA PRO A 312 9.45 -25.65 -3.56
C PRO A 312 9.48 -24.36 -4.37
N ASP A 313 10.59 -23.63 -4.29
CA ASP A 313 10.80 -22.43 -5.09
C ASP A 313 10.90 -22.76 -6.59
N THR A 314 10.46 -21.82 -7.42
CA THR A 314 10.60 -21.83 -8.88
C THR A 314 11.49 -20.66 -9.34
N GLU A 315 11.70 -20.54 -10.66
CA GLU A 315 12.40 -19.36 -11.20
C GLU A 315 11.63 -18.06 -10.96
N GLU A 316 10.28 -18.13 -10.96
CA GLU A 316 9.39 -16.98 -10.85
C GLU A 316 8.87 -16.74 -9.43
N ARG A 317 8.88 -17.77 -8.56
CA ARG A 317 8.31 -17.71 -7.21
C ARG A 317 9.26 -18.24 -6.14
N LYS A 318 9.51 -17.46 -5.09
CA LYS A 318 10.40 -17.82 -3.97
C LYS A 318 9.79 -17.44 -2.63
N THR A 319 9.78 -18.39 -1.69
CA THR A 319 9.35 -18.09 -0.33
C THR A 319 10.43 -17.26 0.39
N PRO A 320 10.10 -16.09 0.97
CA PRO A 320 11.04 -15.29 1.72
C PRO A 320 11.47 -16.01 3.00
N LEU A 321 12.77 -16.00 3.28
CA LEU A 321 13.38 -16.58 4.48
C LEU A 321 14.18 -15.55 5.29
N VAL A 322 14.08 -14.27 4.90
CA VAL A 322 14.85 -13.17 5.46
C VAL A 322 13.89 -12.05 5.83
N LEU A 323 14.05 -11.53 7.04
CA LEU A 323 13.42 -10.30 7.51
C LEU A 323 14.47 -9.19 7.54
N ASP A 324 14.19 -8.07 6.86
CA ASP A 324 15.10 -6.93 6.74
C ASP A 324 14.49 -5.64 7.33
N GLU A 325 14.69 -5.46 8.63
CA GLU A 325 14.29 -4.24 9.37
C GLU A 325 15.44 -3.23 9.51
N ARG A 326 16.44 -3.28 8.63
CA ARG A 326 17.59 -2.38 8.71
C ARG A 326 17.20 -0.97 8.29
N ALA A 327 17.71 0.04 9.00
CA ALA A 327 17.35 1.43 8.73
C ALA A 327 17.81 1.87 7.34
N GLU A 328 16.90 2.48 6.59
CA GLU A 328 17.23 3.24 5.39
C GLU A 328 17.95 4.55 5.74
N VAL A 329 18.93 4.92 4.92
CA VAL A 329 19.63 6.20 4.93
C VAL A 329 19.51 6.79 3.55
N ALA A 330 18.78 7.90 3.41
CA ALA A 330 18.48 8.53 2.12
C ALA A 330 19.19 9.88 1.99
N HIS A 331 19.72 10.15 0.80
CA HIS A 331 20.40 11.40 0.46
C HIS A 331 19.42 12.50 0.05
N LEU A 332 19.58 13.70 0.60
CA LEU A 332 18.62 14.81 0.44
C LEU A 332 19.17 16.01 -0.35
N THR A 333 20.44 15.99 -0.73
CA THR A 333 21.09 17.13 -1.38
C THR A 333 21.15 16.96 -2.89
N ARG A 334 20.77 17.98 -3.66
CA ARG A 334 20.97 18.04 -5.11
C ARG A 334 21.53 19.40 -5.49
N ASN A 335 22.16 19.49 -6.65
CA ASN A 335 22.83 20.71 -7.07
C ASN A 335 21.86 21.77 -7.64
N ILE A 336 20.66 21.37 -8.07
CA ILE A 336 19.56 22.29 -8.40
C ILE A 336 18.60 22.36 -7.21
N THR A 337 18.31 23.56 -6.71
CA THR A 337 17.36 23.79 -5.62
C THR A 337 16.27 24.78 -6.01
N ILE A 338 15.01 24.40 -5.78
CA ILE A 338 13.84 25.29 -5.81
C ILE A 338 13.33 25.46 -4.39
N GLN A 339 13.19 26.70 -3.95
CA GLN A 339 12.83 26.98 -2.56
C GLN A 339 12.03 28.27 -2.37
N SER A 340 11.27 28.36 -1.28
CA SER A 340 10.88 29.67 -0.78
C SER A 340 12.02 30.31 0.00
N ILE A 341 11.95 31.63 0.12
CA ILE A 341 12.70 32.35 1.16
C ILE A 341 12.37 31.81 2.56
N ASP A 342 13.34 31.81 3.47
CA ASP A 342 13.18 31.40 4.87
C ASP A 342 12.70 32.58 5.75
N ASP A 343 11.50 33.06 5.45
CA ASP A 343 10.90 34.23 6.10
C ASP A 343 9.85 33.87 7.17
N ASP A 344 9.25 34.90 7.76
CA ASP A 344 8.21 34.73 8.79
C ASP A 344 6.94 34.06 8.24
N LEU A 345 6.63 34.21 6.95
CA LEU A 345 5.50 33.53 6.32
C LEU A 345 5.76 32.02 6.22
N TRP A 346 6.95 31.61 5.80
CA TRP A 346 7.35 30.20 5.84
C TRP A 346 7.30 29.65 7.28
N LYS A 347 8.03 30.29 8.20
CA LYS A 347 8.20 29.82 9.58
C LYS A 347 6.89 29.69 10.36
N ASN A 348 5.99 30.66 10.22
CA ASN A 348 4.77 30.71 11.02
C ASN A 348 3.55 30.12 10.30
N GLN A 349 3.48 30.25 8.97
CA GLN A 349 2.27 29.93 8.19
C GLN A 349 2.49 28.79 7.20
N GLY A 350 3.73 28.32 7.00
CA GLY A 350 4.03 27.27 6.03
C GLY A 350 3.76 27.74 4.60
N PHE A 351 4.10 28.99 4.30
CA PHE A 351 3.89 29.60 2.98
C PHE A 351 5.10 29.35 2.07
N GLY A 352 5.21 28.13 1.56
CA GLY A 352 6.34 27.68 0.74
C GLY A 352 6.18 27.98 -0.76
N ALA A 353 7.22 27.60 -1.50
CA ALA A 353 7.22 27.62 -2.96
C ALA A 353 6.38 26.46 -3.54
N HIS A 354 5.81 26.65 -4.73
CA HIS A 354 5.01 25.62 -5.40
C HIS A 354 5.32 25.56 -6.90
N THR A 355 5.06 24.42 -7.53
CA THR A 355 5.20 24.23 -8.99
C THR A 355 3.90 23.66 -9.55
N MET A 356 3.42 24.19 -10.67
CA MET A 356 2.21 23.72 -11.33
C MET A 356 2.41 23.59 -12.84
N ILE A 357 2.09 22.42 -13.36
CA ILE A 357 2.14 22.09 -14.79
C ILE A 357 0.71 22.07 -15.30
N MET A 358 0.35 23.08 -16.10
CA MET A 358 -1.00 23.28 -16.62
C MET A 358 -1.28 22.37 -17.83
N PRO A 359 -2.56 22.22 -18.24
CA PRO A 359 -2.89 21.44 -19.43
C PRO A 359 -2.12 21.91 -20.68
N GLY A 360 -1.52 20.95 -21.39
CA GLY A 360 -0.71 21.20 -22.58
C GLY A 360 0.75 21.61 -22.32
N ALA A 361 1.18 21.71 -21.06
CA ALA A 361 2.58 21.91 -20.69
C ALA A 361 3.34 20.57 -20.56
N GLU A 362 4.67 20.65 -20.60
CA GLU A 362 5.58 19.52 -20.33
C GLU A 362 6.53 19.84 -19.18
N ALA A 363 6.81 18.85 -18.33
CA ALA A 363 7.86 18.94 -17.32
C ALA A 363 8.72 17.67 -17.26
N ARG A 364 10.04 17.88 -17.26
CA ARG A 364 11.07 16.86 -17.03
C ARG A 364 11.97 17.35 -15.91
N VAL A 365 11.90 16.67 -14.77
CA VAL A 365 12.62 17.02 -13.54
C VAL A 365 13.48 15.84 -13.13
N ASP A 366 14.79 16.02 -13.07
CA ASP A 366 15.75 15.00 -12.65
C ASP A 366 16.82 15.63 -11.75
N GLY A 367 17.10 15.05 -10.59
CA GLY A 367 18.15 15.55 -9.70
C GLY A 367 17.88 16.94 -9.11
N VAL A 368 16.66 17.23 -8.64
CA VAL A 368 16.28 18.54 -8.08
C VAL A 368 15.85 18.45 -6.62
N THR A 369 16.29 19.38 -5.77
CA THR A 369 15.80 19.56 -4.40
C THR A 369 14.73 20.64 -4.34
N PHE A 370 13.54 20.30 -3.84
CA PHE A 370 12.46 21.20 -3.46
C PHE A 370 12.50 21.41 -1.93
N LYS A 371 12.85 22.60 -1.46
CA LYS A 371 13.07 22.89 -0.02
C LYS A 371 12.21 24.06 0.45
N ARG A 372 11.52 23.93 1.59
CA ARG A 372 10.56 24.94 2.09
C ARG A 372 9.46 25.22 1.06
N VAL A 373 8.68 24.18 0.81
CA VAL A 373 7.74 24.10 -0.32
C VAL A 373 6.34 23.74 0.14
N GLY A 374 5.36 23.88 -0.76
CA GLY A 374 3.94 23.71 -0.45
C GLY A 374 3.40 24.85 0.42
N GLN A 375 2.14 25.22 0.20
CA GLN A 375 1.48 26.24 1.02
C GLN A 375 0.37 25.63 1.86
N ARG A 376 0.50 25.71 3.19
CA ARG A 376 -0.44 25.10 4.14
C ARG A 376 -1.88 25.53 3.89
N GLY A 377 -2.80 24.56 3.88
CA GLY A 377 -4.24 24.81 3.76
C GLY A 377 -4.69 25.45 2.46
N ARG A 378 -3.85 25.46 1.42
CA ARG A 378 -4.17 26.05 0.11
C ARG A 378 -4.19 24.97 -0.96
N LEU A 379 -5.35 24.78 -1.58
CA LEU A 379 -5.51 23.86 -2.72
C LEU A 379 -4.57 24.24 -3.86
N ARG A 380 -4.04 23.22 -4.55
CA ARG A 380 -3.22 23.38 -5.77
C ARG A 380 -1.86 24.07 -5.57
N ARG A 381 -1.41 24.27 -4.32
CA ARG A 381 -0.12 24.89 -3.98
C ARG A 381 0.85 23.85 -3.41
N TYR A 382 1.28 22.94 -4.27
CA TYR A 382 2.13 21.79 -3.93
C TYR A 382 3.55 21.95 -4.53
N PRO A 383 4.58 21.33 -3.93
CA PRO A 383 5.95 21.32 -4.45
C PRO A 383 6.03 20.97 -5.94
N MET A 384 5.34 19.90 -6.35
CA MET A 384 5.20 19.47 -7.75
C MET A 384 3.77 19.00 -8.03
N HIS A 385 3.12 19.56 -9.05
CA HIS A 385 1.70 19.32 -9.36
C HIS A 385 1.45 19.30 -10.87
N TRP A 386 1.08 18.14 -11.41
CA TRP A 386 0.51 18.04 -12.76
C TRP A 386 -1.00 18.19 -12.69
N HIS A 387 -1.54 19.17 -13.41
CA HIS A 387 -2.93 19.59 -13.28
C HIS A 387 -3.73 19.37 -14.58
N ASN A 388 -4.47 18.27 -14.64
CA ASN A 388 -5.45 17.93 -15.67
C ASN A 388 -4.88 17.83 -17.10
N LEU A 389 -3.80 17.07 -17.30
CA LEU A 389 -3.19 16.91 -18.63
C LEU A 389 -3.89 15.85 -19.51
N SER A 390 -4.68 14.95 -18.92
CA SER A 390 -5.25 13.80 -19.65
C SER A 390 -6.78 13.86 -19.82
N TYR A 391 -7.44 14.93 -19.35
CA TYR A 391 -8.89 15.05 -19.42
C TYR A 391 -9.36 16.47 -19.76
N SER A 392 -10.47 16.56 -20.51
CA SER A 392 -11.16 17.81 -20.79
C SER A 392 -12.68 17.60 -20.73
N GLY A 393 -13.28 17.95 -19.60
CA GLY A 393 -14.66 17.61 -19.29
C GLY A 393 -14.84 16.09 -19.24
N SER A 394 -15.77 15.56 -20.03
CA SER A 394 -16.00 14.11 -20.12
C SER A 394 -15.06 13.38 -21.09
N GLY A 395 -14.25 14.11 -21.85
CA GLY A 395 -13.33 13.55 -22.85
C GLY A 395 -11.98 13.14 -22.25
N THR A 396 -11.45 12.01 -22.72
CA THR A 396 -10.08 11.56 -22.44
C THR A 396 -9.15 12.05 -23.53
N LEU A 397 -8.01 12.64 -23.14
CA LEU A 397 -6.88 12.96 -23.99
C LEU A 397 -5.85 11.82 -23.92
N ASP A 398 -4.88 11.83 -24.83
CA ASP A 398 -3.78 10.88 -24.76
C ASP A 398 -3.02 11.01 -23.44
N ASP A 399 -2.51 9.88 -22.94
CA ASP A 399 -1.63 9.87 -21.78
C ASP A 399 -0.39 10.73 -22.05
N VAL A 400 0.16 11.33 -20.99
CA VAL A 400 1.42 12.06 -21.16
C VAL A 400 2.54 11.08 -21.47
N THR A 401 3.46 11.50 -22.32
CA THR A 401 4.67 10.74 -22.64
C THR A 401 5.89 11.59 -22.33
N ASP A 402 6.96 10.95 -21.84
CA ASP A 402 8.23 11.62 -21.52
C ASP A 402 8.10 12.81 -20.55
N GLN A 403 7.19 12.70 -19.58
CA GLN A 403 7.05 13.64 -18.45
C GLN A 403 7.33 12.91 -17.14
N TYR A 404 8.17 13.49 -16.29
CA TYR A 404 8.65 12.81 -15.10
C TYR A 404 9.21 13.74 -14.02
N ILE A 405 9.26 13.18 -12.81
CA ILE A 405 10.15 13.60 -11.74
C ILE A 405 10.98 12.40 -11.27
N LYS A 406 12.30 12.52 -11.36
CA LYS A 406 13.26 11.45 -11.07
C LYS A 406 14.37 11.90 -10.14
N ASN A 407 14.89 10.99 -9.33
CA ASN A 407 16.09 11.18 -8.52
C ASN A 407 16.09 12.50 -7.71
N SER A 408 14.91 12.99 -7.36
CA SER A 408 14.67 14.33 -6.81
C SER A 408 14.24 14.25 -5.36
N VAL A 409 14.36 15.37 -4.66
CA VAL A 409 14.09 15.46 -3.23
C VAL A 409 12.99 16.49 -2.99
N VAL A 410 11.99 16.15 -2.19
CA VAL A 410 11.04 17.11 -1.63
C VAL A 410 11.21 17.12 -0.13
N GLN A 411 11.69 18.22 0.43
CA GLN A 411 12.03 18.32 1.85
C GLN A 411 11.35 19.51 2.51
N HIS A 412 10.74 19.26 3.67
CA HIS A 412 9.98 20.25 4.42
C HIS A 412 8.85 20.84 3.56
N SER A 413 7.81 20.03 3.31
CA SER A 413 6.60 20.54 2.69
C SER A 413 5.54 20.87 3.72
N ALA A 414 4.99 22.08 3.66
CA ALA A 414 3.85 22.50 4.49
C ALA A 414 2.49 22.08 3.89
N ASN A 415 2.51 21.34 2.78
CA ASN A 415 1.37 20.72 2.11
C ASN A 415 1.81 19.34 1.56
N ARG A 416 1.00 18.69 0.72
CA ARG A 416 1.33 17.43 0.04
C ARG A 416 2.67 17.50 -0.68
N GLY A 417 3.27 16.35 -0.97
CA GLY A 417 4.52 16.25 -1.75
C GLY A 417 4.30 16.36 -3.26
N ILE A 418 4.19 15.22 -3.94
CA ILE A 418 4.00 15.12 -5.40
C ILE A 418 2.52 14.84 -5.67
N VAL A 419 1.89 15.70 -6.48
CA VAL A 419 0.46 15.61 -6.80
C VAL A 419 0.23 15.32 -8.28
N ILE A 420 -0.53 14.26 -8.54
CA ILE A 420 -1.05 13.88 -9.85
C ILE A 420 -2.55 14.16 -9.84
N HIS A 421 -3.01 15.11 -10.66
CA HIS A 421 -4.41 15.46 -10.76
C HIS A 421 -4.83 15.32 -12.23
N GLY A 422 -5.79 14.44 -12.52
CA GLY A 422 -6.36 14.30 -13.86
C GLY A 422 -5.33 14.00 -14.94
N THR A 423 -4.27 13.28 -14.59
CA THR A 423 -3.11 13.03 -15.46
C THR A 423 -2.75 11.55 -15.42
N ASN A 424 -2.48 11.00 -16.60
CA ASN A 424 -2.13 9.61 -16.83
C ASN A 424 -0.76 9.49 -17.52
N GLY A 425 -0.05 8.39 -17.32
CA GLY A 425 1.21 8.09 -18.02
C GLY A 425 2.47 8.75 -17.45
N LEU A 426 2.39 9.40 -16.28
CA LEU A 426 3.56 10.02 -15.65
C LEU A 426 4.54 8.99 -15.08
N VAL A 427 5.81 9.38 -15.00
CA VAL A 427 6.85 8.62 -14.28
C VAL A 427 7.32 9.39 -13.05
N ILE A 428 7.05 8.83 -11.87
CA ILE A 428 7.49 9.31 -10.56
C ILE A 428 8.46 8.27 -10.01
N GLN A 429 9.77 8.51 -10.14
CA GLN A 429 10.77 7.46 -9.91
C GLN A 429 11.93 7.88 -9.01
N ASN A 430 12.32 7.03 -8.06
CA ASN A 430 13.52 7.21 -7.25
C ASN A 430 13.60 8.54 -6.48
N ASN A 431 12.46 9.10 -6.09
CA ASN A 431 12.42 10.36 -5.34
C ASN A 431 12.46 10.13 -3.83
N VAL A 432 13.01 11.09 -3.09
CA VAL A 432 13.00 11.10 -1.62
C VAL A 432 12.11 12.25 -1.13
N LEU A 433 11.00 11.91 -0.49
CA LEU A 433 10.09 12.88 0.13
C LEU A 433 10.29 12.81 1.65
N PHE A 434 10.66 13.91 2.28
CA PHE A 434 10.97 13.98 3.70
C PHE A 434 10.29 15.16 4.39
N ASP A 435 9.63 14.90 5.52
CA ASP A 435 8.92 15.90 6.33
C ASP A 435 7.81 16.61 5.53
N ILE A 436 6.73 15.87 5.29
CA ILE A 436 5.60 16.30 4.46
C ILE A 436 4.35 16.47 5.34
N GLN A 437 3.67 17.60 5.19
CA GLN A 437 2.40 17.89 5.85
C GLN A 437 1.23 17.61 4.90
N GLY A 438 0.52 16.50 5.05
CA GLY A 438 -0.38 15.98 4.03
C GLY A 438 0.21 14.76 3.34
N HIS A 439 -0.47 14.21 2.34
CA HIS A 439 -0.01 13.02 1.63
C HIS A 439 1.33 13.22 0.90
N GLY A 440 2.18 12.19 0.88
CA GLY A 440 3.46 12.21 0.17
C GLY A 440 3.29 12.24 -1.35
N VAL A 441 2.87 11.11 -1.93
CA VAL A 441 2.44 11.01 -3.34
C VAL A 441 0.91 10.87 -3.36
N PHE A 442 0.23 11.71 -4.15
CA PHE A 442 -1.23 11.85 -4.08
C PHE A 442 -1.88 11.90 -5.46
N THR A 443 -2.87 11.03 -5.71
CA THR A 443 -3.79 11.12 -6.85
C THR A 443 -5.12 11.78 -6.43
N GLU A 444 -5.63 12.75 -7.20
CA GLU A 444 -6.64 13.66 -6.68
C GLU A 444 -8.10 13.24 -6.88
N ASP A 445 -8.48 12.74 -8.06
CA ASP A 445 -9.90 12.60 -8.47
C ASP A 445 -10.31 11.17 -8.90
N ALA A 446 -9.42 10.19 -8.69
CA ALA A 446 -9.60 8.78 -9.05
C ALA A 446 -9.71 8.51 -10.56
N VAL A 447 -9.19 9.40 -11.39
CA VAL A 447 -9.07 9.22 -12.84
C VAL A 447 -7.62 9.02 -13.28
N GLU A 448 -6.67 9.20 -12.38
CA GLU A 448 -5.23 9.12 -12.62
C GLU A 448 -4.80 7.66 -12.82
N ARG A 449 -4.42 7.31 -14.05
CA ARG A 449 -4.17 5.94 -14.47
C ARG A 449 -2.84 5.79 -15.21
N ARG A 450 -2.33 4.57 -15.27
CA ARG A 450 -1.12 4.15 -15.97
C ARG A 450 0.11 4.98 -15.61
N ASN A 451 0.14 5.53 -14.40
CA ASN A 451 1.32 6.21 -13.88
C ASN A 451 2.29 5.17 -13.32
N THR A 452 3.58 5.39 -13.55
CA THR A 452 4.66 4.60 -12.96
C THR A 452 5.14 5.31 -11.70
N ILE A 453 4.92 4.69 -10.54
CA ILE A 453 5.34 5.16 -9.22
C ILE A 453 6.31 4.11 -8.67
N ASP A 454 7.60 4.35 -8.87
CA ASP A 454 8.63 3.33 -8.70
C ASP A 454 9.81 3.80 -7.84
N GLY A 455 10.22 3.00 -6.85
CA GLY A 455 11.47 3.25 -6.11
C GLY A 455 11.48 4.49 -5.22
N ASN A 456 10.33 5.10 -4.92
CA ASN A 456 10.27 6.34 -4.13
C ASN A 456 10.32 6.04 -2.63
N ILE A 457 11.02 6.87 -1.86
CA ILE A 457 11.01 6.83 -0.40
C ILE A 457 10.25 8.03 0.14
N VAL A 458 9.19 7.76 0.92
CA VAL A 458 8.41 8.78 1.63
C VAL A 458 8.59 8.56 3.13
N MET A 459 9.19 9.56 3.79
CA MET A 459 9.54 9.53 5.21
C MET A 459 8.93 10.71 5.97
N LYS A 460 8.44 10.45 7.19
CA LYS A 460 7.97 11.48 8.14
C LYS A 460 6.79 12.28 7.59
N VAL A 461 5.68 11.60 7.32
CA VAL A 461 4.42 12.22 6.90
C VAL A 461 3.57 12.58 8.10
N ARG A 462 3.08 13.82 8.17
CA ARG A 462 2.22 14.32 9.26
C ARG A 462 0.89 14.82 8.71
N ASN A 463 -0.16 14.67 9.49
CA ASN A 463 -1.46 15.21 9.15
C ASN A 463 -1.38 16.75 9.14
N PRO A 464 -2.06 17.42 8.20
CA PRO A 464 -2.20 18.87 8.26
C PRO A 464 -2.76 19.32 9.61
N PRO A 465 -2.36 20.49 10.12
CA PRO A 465 -2.99 21.07 11.30
C PRO A 465 -4.51 21.18 11.14
N TYR A 466 -5.24 20.99 12.25
CA TYR A 466 -6.69 21.09 12.25
C TYR A 466 -7.19 22.41 11.65
N GLY A 467 -8.15 22.33 10.73
CA GLY A 467 -8.70 23.44 9.96
C GLY A 467 -7.91 23.79 8.69
N THR A 468 -6.85 23.03 8.37
CA THR A 468 -6.03 23.21 7.16
C THR A 468 -5.99 21.97 6.26
N GLU A 469 -6.72 20.93 6.63
CA GLU A 469 -7.00 19.76 5.79
C GLU A 469 -7.68 20.17 4.49
N LEU A 470 -7.37 19.48 3.39
CA LEU A 470 -7.84 19.85 2.05
C LEU A 470 -8.84 18.86 1.46
N LYS A 471 -8.88 17.63 1.95
CA LYS A 471 -9.82 16.57 1.54
C LYS A 471 -10.57 16.01 2.76
N GLN A 472 -11.70 15.34 2.52
CA GLN A 472 -12.58 14.91 3.60
C GLN A 472 -11.97 13.76 4.41
N HIS A 473 -11.36 12.77 3.75
CA HIS A 473 -10.64 11.68 4.42
C HIS A 473 -9.47 12.12 5.31
N GLU A 474 -8.91 13.32 5.09
CA GLU A 474 -7.86 13.87 5.95
C GLU A 474 -8.41 14.33 7.31
N GLN A 475 -9.73 14.52 7.42
CA GLN A 475 -10.37 14.97 8.64
C GLN A 475 -10.69 13.79 9.58
N GLY A 476 -10.61 14.03 10.88
CA GLY A 476 -10.97 13.05 11.89
C GLY A 476 -9.90 11.97 12.09
N GLU A 477 -10.28 10.70 11.94
CA GLU A 477 -9.45 9.57 12.39
C GLU A 477 -8.38 9.14 11.37
N PHE A 478 -8.55 9.42 10.07
CA PHE A 478 -7.73 8.82 9.01
C PHE A 478 -6.61 9.71 8.45
N GLY A 479 -6.67 11.04 8.44
CA GLY A 479 -5.48 11.87 8.17
C GLY A 479 -4.73 11.61 6.84
N SER A 480 -3.40 11.58 6.88
CA SER A 480 -2.51 11.55 5.70
C SER A 480 -1.60 10.32 5.64
N SER A 481 -1.26 9.93 4.42
CA SER A 481 -0.51 8.71 4.09
C SER A 481 0.74 8.99 3.25
N GLY A 482 1.68 8.05 3.24
CA GLY A 482 2.86 8.13 2.36
C GLY A 482 2.45 8.16 0.89
N PHE A 483 1.57 7.23 0.50
CA PHE A 483 1.00 7.13 -0.83
C PHE A 483 -0.52 7.06 -0.74
N TRP A 484 -1.20 8.01 -1.36
CA TRP A 484 -2.65 7.99 -1.57
C TRP A 484 -2.93 7.73 -3.05
N ILE A 485 -3.52 6.57 -3.34
CA ILE A 485 -3.79 6.08 -4.68
C ILE A 485 -5.27 5.75 -4.80
N SER A 486 -5.97 6.54 -5.59
CA SER A 486 -7.43 6.49 -5.70
C SER A 486 -7.95 5.74 -6.93
N ASN A 487 -7.06 5.29 -7.82
CA ASN A 487 -7.40 4.44 -8.96
C ASN A 487 -6.43 3.23 -9.05
N PRO A 488 -6.94 2.00 -9.25
CA PRO A 488 -6.12 0.79 -9.20
C PRO A 488 -5.22 0.59 -10.43
N ASP A 489 -5.52 1.23 -11.57
CA ASP A 489 -4.74 1.11 -12.81
C ASP A 489 -3.48 1.97 -12.72
N ASN A 490 -2.53 1.63 -11.85
CA ASN A 490 -1.23 2.29 -11.73
C ASN A 490 -0.13 1.24 -11.42
N TYR A 491 1.13 1.56 -11.72
CA TYR A 491 2.27 0.70 -11.40
C TYR A 491 2.94 1.22 -10.13
N LEU A 492 2.78 0.49 -9.02
CA LEU A 492 3.35 0.81 -7.73
C LEU A 492 4.40 -0.22 -7.36
N THR A 493 5.66 0.11 -7.60
CA THR A 493 6.77 -0.84 -7.43
C THR A 493 7.88 -0.30 -6.54
N SER A 494 8.46 -1.13 -5.70
CA SER A 494 9.70 -0.82 -4.95
C SER A 494 9.64 0.44 -4.08
N ASN A 495 8.45 0.94 -3.70
CA ASN A 495 8.31 2.16 -2.93
C ASN A 495 8.41 1.89 -1.43
N ARG A 496 8.79 2.91 -0.65
CA ARG A 496 8.89 2.84 0.81
C ARG A 496 8.04 3.93 1.47
N ALA A 497 7.18 3.55 2.40
CA ALA A 497 6.40 4.49 3.22
C ALA A 497 6.70 4.30 4.70
N ILE A 498 7.33 5.31 5.28
CA ILE A 498 8.04 5.20 6.55
C ILE A 498 7.62 6.35 7.48
N ASP A 499 7.30 6.04 8.73
CA ASP A 499 6.96 7.06 9.73
C ASP A 499 5.81 7.98 9.29
N CYS A 500 4.72 7.38 8.79
CA CYS A 500 3.51 8.10 8.43
C CYS A 500 2.52 8.14 9.61
N GLN A 501 1.93 9.32 9.86
CA GLN A 501 0.98 9.52 10.96
C GLN A 501 -0.34 8.74 10.80
N THR A 502 -0.66 8.28 9.59
CA THR A 502 -1.76 7.32 9.41
C THR A 502 -1.27 6.06 8.73
N PHE A 503 -1.45 5.95 7.41
CA PHE A 503 -1.12 4.75 6.65
C PHE A 503 0.20 4.94 5.89
N GLY A 504 0.94 3.85 5.70
CA GLY A 504 2.05 3.87 4.75
C GLY A 504 1.53 4.07 3.32
N MET A 505 0.67 3.15 2.88
CA MET A 505 0.02 3.19 1.56
C MET A 505 -1.49 3.05 1.71
N TRP A 506 -2.25 3.91 1.03
CA TRP A 506 -3.70 3.93 1.01
C TRP A 506 -4.21 3.76 -0.42
N LEU A 507 -4.76 2.59 -0.69
CA LEU A 507 -5.37 2.17 -1.95
C LEU A 507 -6.90 2.34 -1.84
N ALA A 508 -7.39 3.49 -2.29
CA ALA A 508 -8.73 4.01 -1.99
C ALA A 508 -9.61 4.13 -3.26
N PHE A 509 -10.10 3.00 -3.78
CA PHE A 509 -10.78 2.96 -5.07
C PHE A 509 -12.29 3.21 -4.96
N THR A 510 -12.73 4.42 -5.31
CA THR A 510 -14.15 4.82 -5.25
C THR A 510 -14.99 4.20 -6.37
N THR A 511 -16.31 4.23 -6.20
CA THR A 511 -17.27 3.74 -7.22
C THR A 511 -17.41 4.66 -8.44
N ARG A 512 -16.84 5.87 -8.38
CA ARG A 512 -16.79 6.86 -9.46
C ARG A 512 -15.76 7.96 -9.18
N PRO A 513 -15.31 8.69 -10.21
CA PRO A 513 -14.55 9.93 -10.05
C PRO A 513 -15.30 11.01 -9.27
N TRP A 514 -14.56 11.98 -8.76
CA TRP A 514 -15.09 13.18 -8.10
C TRP A 514 -14.34 14.43 -8.56
N GLY A 515 -14.65 15.57 -7.94
CA GLY A 515 -13.90 16.81 -8.17
C GLY A 515 -14.05 17.35 -9.59
N ASP A 516 -12.97 17.94 -10.10
CA ASP A 516 -12.93 18.56 -11.43
C ASP A 516 -13.11 17.51 -12.55
N ASN A 517 -12.79 16.23 -12.25
CA ASN A 517 -12.88 15.11 -13.18
C ASN A 517 -14.10 14.18 -12.94
N SER A 518 -15.10 14.62 -12.18
CA SER A 518 -16.31 13.85 -11.84
C SER A 518 -17.16 13.36 -13.03
N SER A 519 -16.91 13.87 -14.24
CA SER A 519 -17.67 13.54 -15.46
C SER A 519 -16.90 12.68 -16.47
N VAL A 520 -15.70 12.22 -16.14
CA VAL A 520 -14.85 11.41 -17.03
C VAL A 520 -15.51 10.07 -17.37
N LEU A 521 -15.58 9.77 -18.66
CA LEU A 521 -16.14 8.52 -19.19
C LEU A 521 -15.04 7.49 -19.43
N ALA A 522 -15.37 6.21 -19.26
CA ALA A 522 -14.56 5.10 -19.73
C ALA A 522 -14.73 4.90 -21.25
N GLU A 523 -14.00 3.93 -21.81
CA GLU A 523 -13.98 3.65 -23.27
C GLU A 523 -15.35 3.27 -23.86
N ASP A 524 -16.25 2.73 -23.04
CA ASP A 524 -17.62 2.37 -23.44
C ASP A 524 -18.61 3.55 -23.40
N GLY A 525 -18.16 4.75 -23.02
CA GLY A 525 -18.98 5.96 -22.95
C GLY A 525 -19.83 6.09 -21.69
N LEU A 526 -19.70 5.18 -20.72
CA LEU A 526 -20.33 5.32 -19.39
C LEU A 526 -19.32 5.93 -18.39
N LEU A 527 -19.81 6.45 -17.27
CA LEU A 527 -18.96 7.01 -16.21
C LEU A 527 -17.89 6.00 -15.77
N LEU A 528 -16.65 6.46 -15.60
CA LEU A 528 -15.56 5.63 -15.10
C LEU A 528 -15.92 5.07 -13.71
N ASN A 529 -15.55 3.81 -13.45
CA ASN A 529 -15.71 3.20 -12.13
C ASN A 529 -14.35 2.68 -11.63
N PRO A 530 -13.62 3.46 -10.82
CA PRO A 530 -12.31 3.07 -10.28
C PRO A 530 -12.37 1.75 -9.50
N SER A 531 -13.43 1.53 -8.71
CA SER A 531 -13.62 0.30 -7.92
C SER A 531 -13.85 -0.97 -8.75
N ARG A 532 -13.96 -0.84 -10.07
CA ARG A 532 -14.08 -1.93 -11.05
C ARG A 532 -12.95 -1.97 -12.07
N THR A 533 -12.13 -0.93 -12.11
CA THR A 533 -11.04 -0.83 -13.08
C THR A 533 -10.03 -1.95 -12.82
N LEU A 534 -9.49 -2.53 -13.89
CA LEU A 534 -8.47 -3.58 -13.81
C LEU A 534 -7.30 -3.12 -12.93
N PHE A 535 -6.86 -3.99 -12.02
CA PHE A 535 -5.75 -3.68 -11.13
C PHE A 535 -4.42 -3.60 -11.89
N GLY A 536 -3.63 -2.58 -11.59
CA GLY A 536 -2.28 -2.41 -12.12
C GLY A 536 -1.27 -3.32 -11.42
N VAL A 537 -0.05 -2.83 -11.23
CA VAL A 537 1.03 -3.61 -10.60
C VAL A 537 1.27 -3.12 -9.19
N PHE A 538 1.35 -4.03 -8.22
CA PHE A 538 1.75 -3.73 -6.86
C PHE A 538 2.81 -4.74 -6.40
N ASP A 539 4.06 -4.29 -6.29
CA ASP A 539 5.18 -5.20 -6.10
C ASP A 539 6.36 -4.60 -5.33
N GLY A 540 6.91 -5.33 -4.35
CA GLY A 540 8.17 -4.93 -3.72
C GLY A 540 8.08 -3.70 -2.81
N ASN A 541 6.87 -3.29 -2.42
CA ASN A 541 6.65 -2.10 -1.60
C ASN A 541 6.89 -2.38 -0.11
N VAL A 542 7.48 -1.44 0.62
CA VAL A 542 7.78 -1.56 2.05
C VAL A 542 7.02 -0.49 2.83
N THR A 543 6.34 -0.88 3.91
CA THR A 543 5.68 0.07 4.81
C THR A 543 6.02 -0.23 6.27
N HIS A 544 6.57 0.74 6.98
CA HIS A 544 6.91 0.52 8.38
C HIS A 544 6.89 1.75 9.27
N SER A 545 6.87 1.50 10.57
CA SER A 545 6.91 2.54 11.60
C SER A 545 5.76 3.56 11.46
N ASN A 546 4.64 3.17 10.84
CA ASN A 546 3.47 4.03 10.67
C ASN A 546 2.60 3.99 11.93
N LEU A 547 1.93 5.08 12.29
CA LEU A 547 1.11 5.12 13.51
C LEU A 547 -0.11 4.22 13.43
N ARG A 548 -0.70 4.06 12.23
CA ARG A 548 -1.82 3.14 11.99
C ARG A 548 -1.31 1.95 11.17
N ARG A 549 -1.97 1.63 10.05
CA ARG A 549 -1.69 0.43 9.25
C ARG A 549 -0.55 0.66 8.26
N GLY A 550 0.13 -0.41 7.86
CA GLY A 550 1.10 -0.35 6.77
C GLY A 550 0.40 -0.06 5.44
N ILE A 551 -0.45 -0.99 5.02
CA ILE A 551 -1.25 -0.90 3.78
C ILE A 551 -2.74 -0.89 4.11
N MET A 552 -3.49 0.01 3.47
CA MET A 552 -4.94 0.15 3.62
C MET A 552 -5.61 0.05 2.25
N LEU A 553 -6.36 -1.02 1.99
CA LEU A 553 -7.17 -1.20 0.78
C LEU A 553 -8.67 -1.17 1.13
N ASP A 554 -9.13 -0.02 1.61
CA ASP A 554 -10.51 0.27 2.04
C ASP A 554 -10.61 1.78 2.36
N LEU A 555 -11.72 2.23 2.94
CA LEU A 555 -11.96 3.61 3.42
C LEU A 555 -11.74 4.64 2.31
N VAL A 556 -12.52 4.51 1.25
CA VAL A 556 -12.44 5.44 0.11
C VAL A 556 -12.88 6.86 0.49
N GLU A 557 -12.50 7.86 -0.32
CA GLU A 557 -13.06 9.21 -0.17
C GLU A 557 -14.58 9.16 -0.36
N ILE A 558 -15.31 9.71 0.60
CA ILE A 558 -16.75 9.95 0.50
C ILE A 558 -16.90 11.43 0.17
N ASP A 559 -17.41 11.75 -1.01
CA ASP A 559 -17.66 13.14 -1.44
C ASP A 559 -18.78 13.81 -0.63
N ASN A 560 -18.98 15.11 -0.85
CA ASN A 560 -19.99 15.90 -0.14
C ASN A 560 -21.42 15.37 -0.38
N GLU A 561 -21.66 14.74 -1.52
CA GLU A 561 -22.91 14.11 -1.91
C GLU A 561 -23.07 12.69 -1.33
N GLY A 562 -22.03 12.11 -0.74
CA GLY A 562 -22.03 10.78 -0.13
C GLY A 562 -22.09 9.62 -1.12
N ASN A 563 -21.73 9.83 -2.38
CA ASN A 563 -22.03 8.92 -3.49
C ASN A 563 -20.81 8.22 -4.11
N THR A 564 -19.60 8.58 -3.69
CA THR A 564 -18.34 7.92 -4.12
C THR A 564 -17.99 6.68 -3.30
N GLY A 565 -18.68 6.49 -2.17
CA GLY A 565 -18.51 5.36 -1.27
C GLY A 565 -18.67 4.02 -1.98
N GLY A 566 -17.84 3.06 -1.58
CA GLY A 566 -17.88 1.67 -2.04
C GLY A 566 -17.43 0.76 -0.91
N HIS A 567 -18.03 -0.42 -0.80
CA HIS A 567 -17.68 -1.36 0.26
C HIS A 567 -16.63 -2.37 -0.15
N GLN A 568 -16.31 -2.60 -1.43
CA GLN A 568 -15.30 -3.62 -1.79
C GLN A 568 -14.79 -3.36 -3.22
N TYR A 569 -13.51 -3.66 -3.44
CA TYR A 569 -12.87 -3.58 -4.75
C TYR A 569 -12.99 -4.91 -5.52
N TYR A 570 -13.25 -4.82 -6.83
CA TYR A 570 -13.34 -5.97 -7.74
C TYR A 570 -12.59 -5.61 -9.02
N SER A 571 -11.60 -6.39 -9.41
CA SER A 571 -10.87 -6.14 -10.67
C SER A 571 -11.64 -6.75 -11.84
N THR A 572 -12.08 -5.95 -12.81
CA THR A 572 -12.76 -6.45 -14.02
C THR A 572 -12.11 -5.92 -15.30
N ILE A 573 -12.13 -6.74 -16.36
CA ILE A 573 -11.51 -6.36 -17.65
C ILE A 573 -12.23 -5.22 -18.36
N ASP A 574 -13.50 -4.96 -18.01
CA ASP A 574 -14.35 -3.97 -18.66
C ASP A 574 -14.67 -2.76 -17.76
N GLY A 575 -14.19 -2.75 -16.51
CA GLY A 575 -14.46 -1.68 -15.57
C GLY A 575 -15.90 -1.64 -15.07
N ARG A 576 -16.64 -2.76 -15.14
CA ARG A 576 -18.06 -2.85 -14.76
C ARG A 576 -18.30 -3.84 -13.63
N ASP A 577 -19.46 -3.71 -13.00
CA ASP A 577 -19.92 -4.68 -12.01
C ASP A 577 -20.03 -6.06 -12.68
N PRO A 578 -19.38 -7.09 -12.13
CA PRO A 578 -19.41 -8.41 -12.73
C PRO A 578 -20.81 -9.02 -12.55
N SER A 579 -21.28 -9.75 -13.55
CA SER A 579 -22.57 -10.46 -13.50
C SER A 579 -22.39 -11.92 -13.92
N TYR A 580 -23.19 -12.83 -13.37
CA TYR A 580 -23.10 -14.26 -13.66
C TYR A 580 -23.10 -14.52 -15.18
N PRO A 581 -22.16 -15.32 -15.73
CA PRO A 581 -21.24 -16.24 -15.03
C PRO A 581 -19.88 -15.64 -14.63
N PHE A 582 -19.83 -14.33 -14.38
CA PHE A 582 -18.68 -13.57 -13.86
C PHE A 582 -17.44 -13.58 -14.77
N GLU A 583 -17.64 -13.70 -16.09
CA GLU A 583 -16.55 -13.82 -17.09
C GLU A 583 -15.63 -12.60 -17.15
N THR A 584 -16.04 -11.45 -16.61
CA THR A 584 -15.24 -10.22 -16.61
C THR A 584 -14.36 -10.07 -15.37
N LEU A 585 -14.64 -10.81 -14.30
CA LEU A 585 -13.90 -10.75 -13.03
C LEU A 585 -12.50 -11.33 -13.19
N ARG A 586 -11.50 -10.66 -12.63
CA ARG A 586 -10.09 -11.08 -12.70
C ARG A 586 -9.47 -11.11 -11.31
N ARG A 587 -8.71 -12.18 -11.04
CA ARG A 587 -7.74 -12.19 -9.94
C ARG A 587 -6.66 -11.15 -10.19
N PHE A 588 -6.18 -10.53 -9.13
CA PHE A 588 -5.07 -9.59 -9.18
C PHE A 588 -4.09 -9.88 -8.04
N THR A 589 -2.88 -9.33 -8.11
CA THR A 589 -1.80 -9.68 -7.19
C THR A 589 -1.26 -8.48 -6.43
N LEU A 590 -1.05 -8.67 -5.13
CA LEU A 590 -0.22 -7.84 -4.27
C LEU A 590 1.00 -8.71 -3.89
N SER A 591 2.19 -8.44 -4.45
CA SER A 591 3.35 -9.32 -4.24
C SER A 591 4.52 -8.64 -3.56
N ARG A 592 5.31 -9.46 -2.85
CA ARG A 592 6.63 -9.11 -2.30
C ARG A 592 6.66 -7.83 -1.47
N TYR A 593 5.53 -7.48 -0.86
CA TYR A 593 5.47 -6.33 0.01
C TYR A 593 5.94 -6.69 1.41
N GLU A 594 6.49 -5.71 2.11
CA GLU A 594 6.96 -5.85 3.48
C GLU A 594 6.19 -4.88 4.39
N THR A 595 5.71 -5.38 5.53
CA THR A 595 5.02 -4.55 6.53
C THR A 595 5.59 -4.81 7.91
N TRP A 596 6.16 -3.79 8.56
CA TRP A 596 6.67 -4.01 9.90
C TRP A 596 6.56 -2.83 10.85
N LYS A 597 6.44 -3.13 12.15
CA LYS A 597 6.32 -2.14 13.23
C LYS A 597 5.30 -1.03 12.98
N ASN A 598 4.20 -1.36 12.31
CA ASN A 598 3.06 -0.46 12.18
C ASN A 598 2.26 -0.49 13.50
N GLY A 599 1.73 0.66 13.93
CA GLY A 599 0.94 0.79 15.16
C GLY A 599 -0.44 0.14 15.09
N GLY A 600 -0.89 -0.22 13.89
CA GLY A 600 -2.07 -1.03 13.61
C GLY A 600 -1.70 -2.35 12.92
N ASN A 601 -2.52 -2.74 11.94
CA ASN A 601 -2.28 -3.94 11.13
C ASN A 601 -1.13 -3.75 10.13
N GLY A 602 -0.50 -4.84 9.70
CA GLY A 602 0.39 -4.82 8.54
C GLY A 602 -0.37 -4.39 7.28
N ILE A 603 -1.45 -5.12 6.97
CA ILE A 603 -2.40 -4.77 5.90
C ILE A 603 -3.86 -4.89 6.37
N TRP A 604 -4.73 -4.04 5.80
CA TRP A 604 -6.18 -4.24 5.77
C TRP A 604 -6.66 -4.36 4.32
N ASP A 605 -7.16 -5.54 3.96
CA ASP A 605 -7.61 -5.88 2.60
C ASP A 605 -9.14 -6.00 2.53
N ARG A 606 -9.75 -5.22 1.65
CA ARG A 606 -11.17 -5.33 1.29
C ARG A 606 -11.38 -5.45 -0.22
N ALA A 607 -10.77 -6.47 -0.82
CA ALA A 607 -10.95 -6.85 -2.22
C ALA A 607 -11.59 -8.22 -2.42
N THR A 608 -12.12 -8.44 -3.62
CA THR A 608 -12.50 -9.75 -4.13
C THR A 608 -11.42 -10.29 -5.05
N TRP A 609 -11.07 -11.57 -4.89
CA TRP A 609 -10.06 -12.28 -5.66
C TRP A 609 -8.64 -11.68 -5.62
N PRO A 610 -8.13 -11.17 -4.47
CA PRO A 610 -6.72 -10.80 -4.35
C PRO A 610 -5.83 -12.01 -4.08
N ASP A 611 -4.71 -12.10 -4.79
CA ASP A 611 -3.62 -13.01 -4.46
C ASP A 611 -2.48 -12.23 -3.77
N ASN A 612 -2.15 -12.60 -2.54
CA ASN A 612 -1.04 -12.08 -1.76
C ASN A 612 0.10 -13.10 -1.79
N TYR A 613 1.19 -12.77 -2.49
CA TYR A 613 2.32 -13.68 -2.68
C TYR A 613 3.61 -13.14 -2.09
N GLU A 614 4.39 -14.01 -1.45
CA GLU A 614 5.79 -13.74 -1.07
C GLU A 614 5.93 -12.55 -0.12
N ILE A 615 4.91 -12.37 0.74
CA ILE A 615 4.82 -11.22 1.64
C ILE A 615 5.72 -11.44 2.86
N VAL A 616 6.27 -10.35 3.40
CA VAL A 616 6.95 -10.36 4.70
C VAL A 616 6.20 -9.45 5.65
N SER A 617 5.84 -9.94 6.83
CA SER A 617 5.19 -9.11 7.84
C SER A 617 5.77 -9.38 9.22
N ALA A 618 6.23 -8.34 9.93
CA ALA A 618 6.94 -8.46 11.20
C ALA A 618 6.51 -7.41 12.22
N ASP A 619 6.42 -7.76 13.49
CA ASP A 619 6.22 -6.82 14.61
C ASP A 619 5.06 -5.81 14.47
N ASN A 620 4.01 -6.03 13.68
CA ASN A 620 2.87 -5.09 13.59
C ASN A 620 1.95 -5.18 14.82
N CYS A 621 1.61 -4.07 15.48
CA CYS A 621 0.89 -4.08 16.76
C CYS A 621 -0.44 -4.86 16.69
N GLY A 622 -1.19 -4.67 15.60
CA GLY A 622 -2.41 -5.41 15.31
C GLY A 622 -2.16 -6.69 14.54
N ARG A 623 -3.09 -7.03 13.64
CA ARG A 623 -2.98 -8.22 12.78
C ARG A 623 -1.98 -7.99 11.67
N TYR A 624 -1.23 -9.03 11.32
CA TYR A 624 -0.18 -8.91 10.30
C TYR A 624 -0.80 -8.87 8.91
N PHE A 625 -1.81 -9.73 8.71
CA PHE A 625 -2.81 -9.60 7.68
C PHE A 625 -4.20 -9.54 8.31
N ALA A 626 -4.99 -8.55 7.90
CA ALA A 626 -6.41 -8.50 8.19
C ALA A 626 -7.19 -8.19 6.92
N GLY A 627 -8.38 -8.73 6.77
CA GLY A 627 -9.22 -8.33 5.65
C GLY A 627 -10.59 -8.95 5.66
N ALA A 628 -11.56 -8.19 5.15
CA ALA A 628 -12.93 -8.63 4.88
C ALA A 628 -13.14 -8.76 3.36
N GLY A 629 -12.12 -9.30 2.68
CA GLY A 629 -12.16 -9.61 1.25
C GLY A 629 -12.98 -10.87 0.93
N ALA A 630 -12.90 -11.35 -0.31
CA ALA A 630 -13.62 -12.54 -0.78
C ALA A 630 -12.77 -13.38 -1.74
N ASP A 631 -12.73 -14.70 -1.52
CA ASP A 631 -11.95 -15.73 -2.23
C ASP A 631 -10.51 -15.32 -2.60
N GLY A 632 -9.83 -14.70 -1.64
CA GLY A 632 -8.42 -14.33 -1.77
C GLY A 632 -7.48 -15.50 -1.49
N LEU A 633 -6.20 -15.32 -1.82
CA LEU A 633 -5.13 -16.28 -1.53
C LEU A 633 -3.99 -15.56 -0.82
N ILE A 634 -3.40 -16.21 0.17
CA ILE A 634 -2.15 -15.82 0.83
C ILE A 634 -1.22 -17.02 0.77
N GLU A 635 -0.16 -16.91 -0.03
CA GLU A 635 0.79 -18.00 -0.22
C GLU A 635 2.25 -17.52 -0.13
N ARG A 636 3.11 -18.37 0.43
CA ARG A 636 4.55 -18.12 0.57
C ARG A 636 4.87 -16.89 1.42
N ALA A 637 4.07 -16.59 2.44
CA ALA A 637 4.36 -15.52 3.39
C ALA A 637 5.45 -15.93 4.39
N LEU A 638 6.24 -14.96 4.85
CA LEU A 638 7.00 -15.01 6.09
C LEU A 638 6.38 -14.04 7.08
N VAL A 639 5.74 -14.57 8.13
CA VAL A 639 5.09 -13.76 9.17
C VAL A 639 5.78 -13.98 10.50
N VAL A 640 6.33 -12.92 11.10
CA VAL A 640 7.19 -12.98 12.29
C VAL A 640 6.56 -12.18 13.42
N GLY A 641 6.01 -12.88 14.42
CA GLY A 641 5.28 -12.27 15.53
C GLY A 641 6.15 -11.44 16.46
N THR A 642 7.39 -11.85 16.68
CA THR A 642 8.40 -11.11 17.44
C THR A 642 9.77 -11.32 16.80
N SER A 643 10.34 -10.26 16.25
CA SER A 643 11.68 -10.29 15.66
C SER A 643 12.80 -10.16 16.71
N LEU A 644 14.06 -10.21 16.27
CA LEU A 644 15.22 -9.90 17.10
C LEU A 644 15.37 -8.38 17.35
N ASN A 645 14.71 -7.54 16.55
CA ASN A 645 14.68 -6.08 16.72
C ASN A 645 13.57 -5.67 17.70
N TYR A 646 13.63 -6.17 18.92
CA TYR A 646 12.53 -6.04 19.87
C TYR A 646 12.91 -5.24 21.12
N GLY A 647 12.11 -4.24 21.47
CA GLY A 647 12.26 -3.47 22.72
C GLY A 647 13.52 -2.61 22.81
N ILE A 648 14.20 -2.36 21.68
CA ILE A 648 15.53 -1.74 21.69
C ILE A 648 15.48 -0.23 22.02
N ASN A 649 14.48 0.53 21.52
CA ASN A 649 14.32 1.95 21.88
C ASN A 649 13.37 2.18 23.06
N GLY A 650 13.13 1.17 23.90
CA GLY A 650 12.19 1.29 25.02
C GLY A 650 10.72 1.32 24.60
N THR A 651 10.44 1.20 23.30
CA THR A 651 9.11 0.86 22.79
C THR A 651 9.04 -0.64 22.54
N GLY A 652 8.75 -1.37 23.59
CA GLY A 652 8.63 -2.83 23.58
C GLY A 652 7.19 -3.29 23.46
N ARG A 653 7.05 -4.59 23.22
CA ARG A 653 5.89 -5.32 23.69
C ARG A 653 6.21 -5.92 25.07
N ASP A 654 5.21 -6.30 25.85
CA ASP A 654 5.43 -7.19 26.99
C ASP A 654 5.83 -8.60 26.50
N ALA A 655 6.27 -9.49 27.39
CA ALA A 655 6.67 -10.85 27.03
C ALA A 655 5.57 -11.71 26.34
N LEU A 656 4.36 -11.16 26.18
CA LEU A 656 3.20 -11.76 25.52
C LEU A 656 2.90 -11.12 24.15
N GLY A 657 3.73 -10.19 23.69
CA GLY A 657 3.59 -9.55 22.38
C GLY A 657 2.62 -8.36 22.35
N TYR A 658 2.16 -7.81 23.48
CA TYR A 658 1.35 -6.59 23.48
C TYR A 658 2.22 -5.34 23.47
N ALA A 659 2.06 -4.45 22.49
CA ALA A 659 2.78 -3.18 22.50
C ALA A 659 2.45 -2.42 23.79
N ASP A 660 3.48 -1.97 24.52
CA ASP A 660 3.35 -1.29 25.82
C ASP A 660 2.46 -0.02 25.76
N PHE A 661 2.13 0.45 24.55
CA PHE A 661 1.33 1.64 24.26
C PHE A 661 -0.13 1.37 23.86
N TYR A 662 -0.56 0.10 23.71
CA TYR A 662 -1.91 -0.28 23.26
C TYR A 662 -2.53 -1.46 24.04
N ALA A 663 -2.00 -1.80 25.21
CA ALA A 663 -2.39 -2.97 26.00
C ALA A 663 -3.91 -3.10 26.32
N ASP A 664 -4.68 -2.03 26.17
CA ASP A 664 -6.13 -1.98 26.45
C ASP A 664 -7.02 -1.80 25.19
N ASP A 665 -6.49 -1.82 23.96
CA ASP A 665 -7.32 -1.79 22.74
C ASP A 665 -7.62 -3.23 22.24
N PRO A 666 -8.84 -3.77 22.47
CA PRO A 666 -9.20 -5.12 22.05
C PRO A 666 -9.24 -5.31 20.52
N GLY A 667 -9.09 -4.24 19.73
CA GLY A 667 -8.99 -4.28 18.27
C GLY A 667 -7.56 -4.43 17.73
N LEU A 668 -6.52 -4.28 18.57
CA LEU A 668 -5.09 -4.27 18.18
C LEU A 668 -4.34 -5.48 18.75
N ILE A 669 -4.91 -6.68 18.59
CA ILE A 669 -4.30 -7.91 19.13
C ILE A 669 -3.50 -8.61 18.03
N PRO A 670 -2.22 -8.96 18.29
CA PRO A 670 -1.37 -9.58 17.28
C PRO A 670 -1.74 -11.04 17.03
N VAL A 671 -2.15 -11.30 15.81
CA VAL A 671 -2.25 -12.64 15.20
C VAL A 671 -1.71 -12.55 13.78
N ALA A 672 -1.25 -13.66 13.22
CA ALA A 672 -0.68 -13.66 11.88
C ALA A 672 -1.77 -13.32 10.83
N PHE A 673 -2.92 -14.00 10.90
CA PHE A 673 -3.98 -13.90 9.91
C PHE A 673 -5.36 -13.73 10.53
N ALA A 674 -6.07 -12.68 10.10
CA ALA A 674 -7.48 -12.44 10.40
C ALA A 674 -8.24 -12.15 9.10
N THR A 675 -8.64 -13.20 8.40
CA THR A 675 -9.23 -13.12 7.06
C THR A 675 -10.76 -13.06 7.07
N TYR A 676 -11.38 -12.70 8.21
CA TYR A 676 -12.83 -12.51 8.45
C TYR A 676 -13.74 -13.51 7.71
N HIS A 677 -14.31 -14.48 8.43
CA HIS A 677 -15.14 -15.54 7.82
C HIS A 677 -14.37 -16.48 6.88
N SER A 678 -13.05 -16.57 7.09
CA SER A 678 -12.15 -17.44 6.33
C SER A 678 -12.21 -17.20 4.82
N THR A 679 -12.37 -15.95 4.38
CA THR A 679 -12.56 -15.64 2.96
C THR A 679 -11.28 -15.68 2.14
N PHE A 680 -10.17 -16.10 2.74
CA PHE A 680 -8.90 -16.28 2.07
C PHE A 680 -8.38 -17.70 2.30
N ASP A 681 -7.81 -18.26 1.24
CA ASP A 681 -6.90 -19.39 1.34
C ASP A 681 -5.59 -18.94 1.97
N ILE A 682 -5.20 -19.56 3.08
CA ILE A 682 -3.95 -19.25 3.80
C ILE A 682 -3.06 -20.48 3.69
N GLN A 683 -2.22 -20.54 2.65
CA GLN A 683 -1.55 -21.79 2.30
C GLN A 683 -0.03 -21.66 2.18
N ASN A 684 0.71 -22.71 2.54
CA ASN A 684 2.15 -22.81 2.28
C ASN A 684 2.98 -21.63 2.86
N ASN A 685 2.57 -21.06 3.99
CA ASN A 685 3.24 -19.92 4.64
C ASN A 685 4.18 -20.37 5.76
N ILE A 686 5.10 -19.50 6.15
CA ILE A 686 5.97 -19.65 7.33
C ILE A 686 5.52 -18.64 8.40
N ILE A 687 5.15 -19.14 9.58
CA ILE A 687 4.63 -18.35 10.70
C ILE A 687 5.51 -18.59 11.92
N ILE A 688 6.17 -17.54 12.41
CA ILE A 688 7.21 -17.62 13.44
C ILE A 688 6.82 -16.78 14.66
N ASP A 689 7.00 -17.34 15.86
CA ASP A 689 6.88 -16.64 17.15
C ASP A 689 5.48 -16.01 17.39
N PHE A 690 4.42 -16.82 17.16
CA PHE A 690 3.04 -16.51 17.57
C PHE A 690 2.57 -17.48 18.66
N PRO A 691 3.10 -17.39 19.89
CA PRO A 691 2.73 -18.31 20.96
C PRO A 691 1.26 -18.12 21.37
N LEU A 692 0.67 -19.18 21.94
CA LEU A 692 -0.59 -19.03 22.65
C LEU A 692 -0.35 -18.28 23.97
N VAL A 693 -1.21 -17.31 24.24
CA VAL A 693 -1.27 -16.59 25.52
C VAL A 693 -2.53 -17.02 26.26
N PRO A 694 -2.41 -17.71 27.41
CA PRO A 694 -3.55 -18.21 28.16
C PRO A 694 -4.66 -17.17 28.41
N GLY A 695 -5.88 -17.51 28.03
CA GLY A 695 -7.07 -16.68 28.24
C GLY A 695 -7.13 -15.40 27.40
N LYS A 696 -6.22 -15.23 26.43
CA LYS A 696 -6.19 -14.07 25.53
C LYS A 696 -6.21 -14.51 24.06
N ARG A 697 -6.74 -13.64 23.18
CA ARG A 697 -6.62 -13.82 21.73
C ARG A 697 -5.13 -13.82 21.35
N SER A 698 -4.70 -14.84 20.63
CA SER A 698 -3.30 -15.10 20.29
C SER A 698 -3.20 -16.25 19.28
N GLY A 699 -2.00 -16.42 18.69
CA GLY A 699 -1.69 -17.47 17.73
C GLY A 699 -1.69 -17.02 16.26
N ALA A 700 -1.61 -17.99 15.36
CA ALA A 700 -1.50 -17.78 13.93
C ALA A 700 -2.83 -17.30 13.32
N PHE A 701 -3.94 -17.95 13.65
CA PHE A 701 -5.24 -17.72 13.01
C PHE A 701 -6.24 -17.13 14.01
N ALA A 702 -6.80 -15.97 13.68
CA ALA A 702 -7.90 -15.37 14.42
C ALA A 702 -9.18 -16.21 14.29
N THR A 703 -9.91 -16.35 15.40
CA THR A 703 -11.21 -17.06 15.44
C THR A 703 -12.36 -16.16 15.91
N GLU A 704 -12.05 -14.93 16.31
CA GLU A 704 -13.02 -13.96 16.85
C GLU A 704 -14.01 -13.43 15.82
N ASP A 705 -13.75 -13.65 14.54
CA ASP A 705 -14.55 -13.14 13.42
C ASP A 705 -15.34 -14.28 12.72
N TYR A 706 -15.47 -15.46 13.34
CA TYR A 706 -16.29 -16.57 12.83
C TYR A 706 -17.69 -16.55 13.46
N TYR A 707 -18.58 -15.67 12.99
CA TYR A 707 -19.93 -15.49 13.58
C TYR A 707 -21.09 -15.62 12.59
N ILE A 708 -20.82 -15.88 11.32
CA ILE A 708 -21.86 -16.01 10.28
C ILE A 708 -22.45 -17.43 10.20
N ARG A 709 -21.83 -18.39 10.91
CA ARG A 709 -22.22 -19.79 10.96
C ARG A 709 -21.92 -20.42 12.33
N PRO A 710 -22.72 -21.41 12.75
CA PRO A 710 -22.46 -22.21 13.96
C PRO A 710 -21.31 -23.20 13.80
N ILE A 711 -21.02 -23.64 12.58
CA ILE A 711 -19.93 -24.56 12.26
C ILE A 711 -19.08 -23.92 11.17
N GLU A 712 -17.87 -23.54 11.53
CA GLU A 712 -16.91 -22.96 10.60
C GLU A 712 -16.03 -24.06 10.00
N LYS A 713 -15.92 -24.07 8.67
CA LYS A 713 -15.10 -25.04 7.92
C LYS A 713 -13.92 -24.37 7.21
N GLY A 714 -13.80 -23.04 7.30
CA GLY A 714 -12.79 -22.29 6.56
C GLY A 714 -11.36 -22.53 7.00
N THR A 715 -11.13 -23.14 8.16
CA THR A 715 -9.84 -23.74 8.55
C THR A 715 -9.32 -24.77 7.53
N SER A 716 -10.18 -25.40 6.73
CA SER A 716 -9.77 -26.25 5.59
C SER A 716 -8.98 -25.51 4.51
N ARG A 717 -9.03 -24.17 4.53
CA ARG A 717 -8.26 -23.29 3.66
C ARG A 717 -6.87 -22.96 4.23
N ASN A 718 -6.51 -23.52 5.40
CA ASN A 718 -5.25 -23.24 6.11
C ASN A 718 -4.19 -24.34 5.91
N THR A 719 -3.97 -24.80 4.68
CA THR A 719 -3.15 -25.99 4.38
C THR A 719 -1.66 -25.68 4.20
N GLY A 720 -0.78 -26.62 4.59
CA GLY A 720 0.66 -26.53 4.30
C GLY A 720 1.43 -25.41 5.02
N ASN A 721 0.81 -24.72 5.99
CA ASN A 721 1.50 -23.70 6.79
C ASN A 721 2.50 -24.33 7.77
N LEU A 722 3.71 -23.75 7.85
CA LEU A 722 4.75 -24.13 8.79
C LEU A 722 4.71 -23.19 10.01
N LEU A 723 4.36 -23.75 11.17
CA LEU A 723 4.33 -23.04 12.45
C LEU A 723 5.64 -23.30 13.23
N VAL A 724 6.42 -22.25 13.49
CA VAL A 724 7.64 -22.30 14.30
C VAL A 724 7.45 -21.45 15.54
N ASN A 725 7.56 -22.04 16.74
CA ASN A 725 7.22 -21.37 18.01
C ASN A 725 5.83 -20.69 17.99
N ALA A 726 4.91 -21.23 17.19
CA ALA A 726 3.59 -20.64 16.94
C ALA A 726 2.49 -21.66 17.25
N HIS A 727 1.38 -21.16 17.81
CA HIS A 727 0.17 -21.94 18.06
C HIS A 727 -0.91 -21.59 17.04
N ALA A 728 -1.78 -22.55 16.71
CA ALA A 728 -2.82 -22.37 15.67
C ALA A 728 -3.78 -21.21 15.99
N GLY A 729 -4.22 -21.06 17.24
CA GLY A 729 -5.04 -19.93 17.67
C GLY A 729 -5.83 -20.20 18.93
N TYR A 730 -6.22 -19.15 19.65
CA TYR A 730 -7.16 -19.22 20.78
C TYR A 730 -8.61 -19.26 20.27
N LYS A 731 -9.44 -20.19 20.75
CA LYS A 731 -10.88 -20.23 20.44
C LYS A 731 -11.64 -19.32 21.39
N ILE A 732 -11.98 -18.13 20.93
CA ILE A 732 -12.65 -17.13 21.78
C ILE A 732 -14.17 -17.32 21.84
N LYS A 733 -14.79 -17.02 22.99
CA LYS A 733 -16.24 -16.85 23.13
C LYS A 733 -16.67 -15.42 22.78
N SER A 734 -17.92 -15.24 22.38
CA SER A 734 -18.51 -13.91 22.18
C SER A 734 -18.28 -12.99 23.38
N TRP A 735 -18.02 -11.71 23.12
CA TRP A 735 -17.76 -10.69 24.13
C TRP A 735 -19.06 -10.10 24.70
N TYR A 736 -20.20 -10.38 24.06
CA TYR A 736 -21.53 -9.99 24.52
C TYR A 736 -22.47 -11.20 24.55
N GLY A 737 -23.37 -11.25 25.54
CA GLY A 737 -24.32 -12.37 25.68
C GLY A 737 -25.37 -12.47 24.57
N TYR A 738 -25.58 -11.41 23.79
CA TYR A 738 -26.65 -11.33 22.78
C TYR A 738 -26.27 -11.89 21.40
N PHE A 739 -25.03 -12.35 21.21
CA PHE A 739 -24.58 -12.98 19.97
C PHE A 739 -23.58 -14.10 20.24
N THR A 740 -23.35 -14.93 19.24
CA THR A 740 -22.48 -16.11 19.30
C THR A 740 -21.41 -16.07 18.21
N LEU A 741 -20.28 -16.72 18.52
CA LEU A 741 -19.29 -17.14 17.53
C LEU A 741 -19.51 -18.63 17.22
N ALA A 742 -18.93 -19.13 16.14
CA ALA A 742 -19.02 -20.51 15.70
C ALA A 742 -18.77 -21.46 16.87
N SER A 743 -19.75 -22.34 17.10
CA SER A 743 -19.72 -23.35 18.17
C SER A 743 -18.58 -24.35 17.94
N ALA A 744 -18.41 -24.78 16.69
CA ALA A 744 -17.40 -25.74 16.28
C ALA A 744 -16.59 -25.22 15.10
N LEU A 745 -15.26 -25.38 15.15
CA LEU A 745 -14.37 -25.13 14.01
C LEU A 745 -13.88 -26.50 13.55
N TRP A 746 -14.08 -26.85 12.28
CA TRP A 746 -13.50 -28.08 11.74
C TRP A 746 -11.97 -27.99 11.74
N ASP A 747 -11.24 -29.05 12.00
CA ASP A 747 -9.77 -29.07 11.99
C ASP A 747 -9.29 -30.22 11.10
N PRO A 748 -9.35 -30.05 9.76
CA PRO A 748 -9.03 -31.14 8.84
C PRO A 748 -7.54 -31.52 8.86
N ASP A 749 -6.66 -30.60 9.26
CA ASP A 749 -5.21 -30.79 9.24
C ASP A 749 -4.63 -31.18 10.61
N GLY A 750 -5.45 -31.18 11.67
CA GLY A 750 -5.02 -31.60 13.01
C GLY A 750 -4.12 -30.58 13.69
N LEU A 751 -4.46 -29.30 13.57
CA LEU A 751 -3.75 -28.19 14.18
C LEU A 751 -3.75 -28.22 15.71
N ARG A 752 -4.80 -28.79 16.34
CA ARG A 752 -4.93 -28.87 17.82
C ARG A 752 -5.19 -30.28 18.36
N GLY A 753 -5.44 -31.25 17.49
CA GLY A 753 -5.72 -32.65 17.85
C GLY A 753 -5.65 -33.56 16.63
N PRO A 754 -6.30 -34.75 16.65
CA PRO A 754 -6.42 -35.60 15.48
C PRO A 754 -7.01 -34.87 14.27
N ALA A 755 -6.42 -35.07 13.10
CA ALA A 755 -6.93 -34.55 11.83
C ALA A 755 -8.38 -34.99 11.59
N GLY A 756 -9.24 -34.04 11.21
CA GLY A 756 -10.68 -34.23 10.99
C GLY A 756 -11.56 -33.99 12.22
N ASN A 757 -10.97 -33.77 13.40
CA ASN A 757 -11.72 -33.38 14.60
C ASN A 757 -12.26 -31.95 14.50
N TYR A 758 -13.01 -31.53 15.53
CA TYR A 758 -13.53 -30.17 15.67
C TYR A 758 -12.99 -29.53 16.95
N ILE A 759 -12.65 -28.25 16.85
CA ILE A 759 -12.29 -27.40 17.98
C ILE A 759 -13.56 -26.73 18.51
N VAL A 760 -13.97 -27.10 19.72
CA VAL A 760 -15.20 -26.65 20.38
C VAL A 760 -14.91 -26.01 21.74
N TYR A 761 -15.87 -25.26 22.28
CA TYR A 761 -15.78 -24.85 23.69
C TYR A 761 -15.88 -26.09 24.60
N ASP A 762 -15.12 -26.11 25.69
CA ASP A 762 -15.30 -27.13 26.74
C ASP A 762 -16.57 -26.83 27.55
N ASP A 763 -17.69 -27.21 26.96
CA ASP A 763 -19.04 -27.00 27.47
C ASP A 763 -19.83 -28.30 27.27
N PRO A 764 -20.45 -28.89 28.31
CA PRO A 764 -21.21 -30.13 28.18
C PRO A 764 -22.32 -30.06 27.11
N PHE A 765 -22.79 -28.86 26.73
CA PHE A 765 -23.66 -28.69 25.57
C PHE A 765 -23.04 -29.28 24.28
N LEU A 766 -21.73 -29.10 24.08
CA LEU A 766 -20.97 -29.62 22.92
C LEU A 766 -20.21 -30.92 23.26
N THR A 767 -19.78 -31.11 24.50
CA THR A 767 -18.76 -32.12 24.87
C THR A 767 -19.29 -33.31 25.68
N TYR A 768 -20.55 -33.31 26.13
CA TYR A 768 -21.08 -34.43 26.91
C TYR A 768 -20.99 -35.76 26.13
N GLY A 769 -20.36 -36.76 26.76
CA GLY A 769 -20.10 -38.07 26.17
C GLY A 769 -18.96 -38.13 25.14
N LYS A 770 -18.30 -36.99 24.85
CA LYS A 770 -17.12 -36.94 23.98
C LYS A 770 -15.83 -37.04 24.80
N VAL A 771 -14.76 -37.45 24.13
CA VAL A 771 -13.40 -37.50 24.69
C VAL A 771 -12.66 -36.26 24.23
N ASP A 772 -12.00 -35.57 25.16
CA ASP A 772 -11.03 -34.51 24.85
C ASP A 772 -9.76 -35.17 24.26
N GLU A 773 -9.52 -34.91 22.98
CA GLU A 773 -8.39 -35.41 22.20
C GLU A 773 -7.39 -34.29 21.87
N THR A 774 -7.37 -33.21 22.65
CA THR A 774 -6.44 -32.09 22.45
C THR A 774 -4.99 -32.56 22.63
N THR A 775 -4.11 -32.22 21.68
CA THR A 775 -2.69 -32.63 21.68
C THR A 775 -1.71 -31.46 21.67
N ASP A 776 -2.20 -30.22 21.70
CA ASP A 776 -1.36 -29.00 21.67
C ASP A 776 -0.68 -28.68 23.02
N GLY A 777 -1.01 -29.41 24.09
CA GLY A 777 -0.42 -29.25 25.42
C GLY A 777 -1.04 -28.17 26.30
N TYR A 778 -2.13 -27.54 25.86
CA TYR A 778 -2.83 -26.50 26.62
C TYR A 778 -4.14 -27.02 27.23
N SER A 779 -4.54 -26.42 28.36
CA SER A 779 -5.86 -26.71 28.93
C SER A 779 -6.96 -26.03 28.13
N ALA A 780 -8.19 -26.54 28.24
CA ALA A 780 -9.38 -25.90 27.66
C ALA A 780 -9.53 -24.42 28.07
N ALA A 781 -9.19 -24.10 29.31
CA ALA A 781 -9.26 -22.73 29.83
C ALA A 781 -8.20 -21.81 29.19
N ASP A 782 -6.99 -22.35 28.94
CA ASP A 782 -5.88 -21.57 28.39
C ASP A 782 -6.02 -21.33 26.89
N ALA A 783 -6.58 -22.30 26.15
CA ALA A 783 -6.75 -22.24 24.69
C ALA A 783 -8.18 -21.90 24.24
N GLY A 784 -9.12 -21.78 25.18
CA GLY A 784 -10.51 -21.41 24.95
C GLY A 784 -11.38 -22.55 24.38
N GLY A 785 -10.81 -23.73 24.17
CA GLY A 785 -11.54 -24.88 23.64
C GLY A 785 -10.70 -26.15 23.54
N ILE A 786 -11.36 -27.25 23.21
CA ILE A 786 -10.79 -28.60 23.09
C ILE A 786 -11.04 -29.21 21.72
N SER A 787 -10.22 -30.17 21.32
CA SER A 787 -10.42 -31.00 20.12
C SER A 787 -11.24 -32.24 20.46
N VAL A 788 -12.34 -32.46 19.74
CA VAL A 788 -13.22 -33.62 19.90
C VAL A 788 -13.66 -34.17 18.54
N SER A 789 -13.99 -35.46 18.50
CA SER A 789 -14.51 -36.08 17.27
C SER A 789 -15.86 -35.49 16.85
N GLY A 790 -16.07 -35.31 15.55
CA GLY A 790 -17.34 -34.90 14.95
C GLY A 790 -18.31 -36.05 14.69
N PRO A 791 -19.35 -35.83 13.87
CA PRO A 791 -19.74 -34.54 13.30
C PRO A 791 -20.46 -33.64 14.32
N PHE A 792 -20.74 -32.41 13.89
CA PHE A 792 -21.62 -31.44 14.55
C PHE A 792 -22.64 -30.95 13.52
N TYR A 793 -23.85 -30.56 13.94
CA TYR A 793 -24.88 -30.03 13.06
C TYR A 793 -25.26 -28.59 13.42
N GLY A 794 -25.31 -27.72 12.42
CA GLY A 794 -25.45 -26.27 12.62
C GLY A 794 -26.90 -25.82 12.53
N PHE A 795 -27.30 -24.89 13.40
CA PHE A 795 -28.61 -24.24 13.39
C PHE A 795 -28.45 -22.72 13.40
N ARG A 796 -29.06 -22.02 12.44
CA ARG A 796 -28.95 -20.56 12.29
C ARG A 796 -30.19 -19.92 11.67
N GLY A 797 -30.20 -18.58 11.61
CA GLY A 797 -31.15 -17.80 10.80
C GLY A 797 -32.62 -18.05 11.14
N PHE A 798 -32.94 -17.89 12.41
CA PHE A 798 -34.26 -18.12 12.99
C PHE A 798 -35.25 -17.03 12.55
N VAL A 799 -36.47 -17.45 12.20
CA VAL A 799 -37.59 -16.54 11.93
C VAL A 799 -38.80 -16.97 12.75
N LEU A 800 -39.33 -16.06 13.59
CA LEU A 800 -40.52 -16.30 14.40
C LEU A 800 -41.72 -15.52 13.82
N HIS A 801 -42.81 -16.22 13.52
CA HIS A 801 -44.03 -15.63 12.97
C HIS A 801 -45.23 -15.84 13.93
N GLY A 802 -46.11 -14.84 14.08
CA GLY A 802 -47.26 -14.83 15.01
C GLY A 802 -48.35 -13.80 14.66
N ILE A 803 -49.63 -14.08 14.92
CA ILE A 803 -50.80 -13.22 14.57
C ILE A 803 -50.88 -11.94 15.42
N GLY A 804 -50.78 -10.80 14.74
CA GLY A 804 -51.09 -9.41 15.15
C GLY A 804 -50.93 -8.48 13.93
N ASP A 805 -51.49 -7.26 13.92
CA ASP A 805 -51.69 -6.40 12.73
C ASP A 805 -50.43 -5.93 11.95
N ASN A 806 -49.24 -6.43 12.28
CA ASN A 806 -48.00 -6.11 11.55
C ASN A 806 -47.63 -7.25 10.61
N ALA A 807 -47.25 -6.92 9.38
CA ALA A 807 -46.78 -7.92 8.40
C ALA A 807 -45.68 -8.80 9.01
N PRO A 808 -45.66 -10.12 8.72
CA PRO A 808 -44.64 -11.03 9.25
C PRO A 808 -43.24 -10.48 8.92
N GLN A 809 -42.38 -10.39 9.93
CA GLN A 809 -40.98 -10.08 9.70
C GLN A 809 -40.39 -11.24 8.91
N ASN A 810 -40.17 -11.04 7.62
CA ASN A 810 -39.80 -12.07 6.66
C ASN A 810 -38.29 -12.23 6.50
N GLN A 811 -37.52 -11.84 7.52
CA GLN A 811 -36.08 -11.61 7.42
C GLN A 811 -35.40 -12.07 8.73
N PRO A 812 -34.51 -13.09 8.70
CA PRO A 812 -33.82 -13.60 9.88
C PRO A 812 -33.07 -12.54 10.72
N TYR A 813 -32.61 -11.45 10.09
CA TYR A 813 -31.88 -10.39 10.79
C TYR A 813 -32.76 -9.50 11.69
N ARG A 814 -34.09 -9.67 11.68
CA ARG A 814 -35.01 -8.82 12.46
C ARG A 814 -35.52 -9.48 13.73
N ASP A 815 -35.37 -10.79 13.85
CA ASP A 815 -35.80 -11.53 15.02
C ASP A 815 -34.73 -11.42 16.09
N LEU A 816 -34.98 -10.56 17.08
CA LEU A 816 -34.03 -10.13 18.13
C LEU A 816 -34.22 -10.82 19.51
N MET A 817 -35.04 -11.87 19.55
CA MET A 817 -35.42 -12.58 20.77
C MET A 817 -34.29 -13.34 21.45
N GLU A 818 -34.44 -13.54 22.75
CA GLU A 818 -33.63 -14.49 23.52
C GLU A 818 -33.90 -15.93 23.02
N ILE A 819 -32.84 -16.74 22.95
CA ILE A 819 -32.95 -18.17 22.65
C ILE A 819 -32.29 -19.00 23.74
N HIS A 820 -32.97 -20.07 24.15
CA HIS A 820 -32.44 -21.10 25.04
C HIS A 820 -32.52 -22.45 24.36
N VAL A 821 -31.37 -23.12 24.22
CA VAL A 821 -31.27 -24.47 23.67
C VAL A 821 -30.78 -25.42 24.75
N GLN A 822 -31.67 -26.25 25.25
CA GLN A 822 -31.34 -27.24 26.27
C GLN A 822 -30.90 -28.53 25.59
N ARG A 823 -29.75 -29.06 25.95
CA ARG A 823 -29.32 -30.43 25.62
C ARG A 823 -29.87 -31.36 26.69
N LEU A 824 -30.53 -32.43 26.28
CA LEU A 824 -31.10 -33.45 27.14
C LEU A 824 -30.36 -34.79 26.98
N ASP A 825 -30.33 -35.58 28.06
CA ASP A 825 -29.94 -36.99 27.99
C ASP A 825 -31.08 -37.87 27.46
N GLN A 826 -30.84 -39.18 27.34
CA GLN A 826 -31.83 -40.13 26.82
C GLN A 826 -33.05 -40.32 27.74
N ASP A 827 -32.94 -39.92 29.01
CA ASP A 827 -34.02 -39.92 30.00
C ASP A 827 -34.72 -38.54 30.06
N LEU A 828 -34.41 -37.64 29.13
CA LEU A 828 -34.92 -36.26 29.03
C LEU A 828 -34.52 -35.36 30.21
N ASN A 829 -33.43 -35.66 30.93
CA ASN A 829 -32.87 -34.74 31.93
C ASN A 829 -31.95 -33.72 31.24
N GLU A 830 -31.96 -32.48 31.75
CA GLU A 830 -31.06 -31.43 31.24
C GLU A 830 -29.59 -31.76 31.54
N VAL A 831 -28.76 -31.70 30.50
CA VAL A 831 -27.30 -31.81 30.55
C VAL A 831 -26.65 -30.43 30.63
N ALA A 832 -27.04 -29.53 29.74
CA ALA A 832 -26.55 -28.16 29.65
C ALA A 832 -27.48 -27.30 28.79
N THR A 833 -27.39 -25.98 28.93
CA THR A 833 -28.18 -25.03 28.15
C THR A 833 -27.26 -24.03 27.45
N TRP A 834 -27.47 -23.85 26.14
CA TRP A 834 -26.88 -22.78 25.34
C TRP A 834 -27.84 -21.60 25.31
N SER A 835 -27.42 -20.47 25.87
CA SER A 835 -28.23 -19.26 25.99
C SER A 835 -27.64 -18.12 25.16
N VAL A 836 -28.50 -17.41 24.43
CA VAL A 836 -28.17 -16.15 23.76
C VAL A 836 -29.22 -15.12 24.13
N ASP A 837 -28.80 -14.02 24.73
CA ASP A 837 -29.67 -12.97 25.22
C ASP A 837 -30.39 -12.26 24.07
N ALA A 838 -31.53 -11.62 24.36
CA ALA A 838 -32.18 -10.73 23.42
C ALA A 838 -31.26 -9.55 23.05
N ALA A 839 -31.24 -9.17 21.77
CA ALA A 839 -30.46 -8.05 21.28
C ALA A 839 -31.28 -6.77 21.15
N GLN A 840 -30.62 -5.62 21.26
CA GLN A 840 -31.24 -4.34 20.91
C GLN A 840 -31.14 -4.12 19.41
N SER A 841 -32.20 -3.58 18.80
CA SER A 841 -32.19 -3.27 17.37
C SER A 841 -31.09 -2.28 17.01
N GLY A 842 -30.27 -2.65 16.02
CA GLY A 842 -29.14 -1.84 15.57
C GLY A 842 -27.86 -2.05 16.37
N ALA A 843 -27.85 -2.98 17.33
CA ALA A 843 -26.59 -3.44 17.92
C ALA A 843 -25.79 -4.23 16.87
N ALA A 844 -24.46 -4.16 16.94
CA ALA A 844 -23.61 -4.92 16.03
C ALA A 844 -23.81 -6.42 16.25
N LEU A 845 -24.01 -7.18 15.16
CA LEU A 845 -24.21 -8.63 15.17
C LEU A 845 -25.47 -9.08 15.94
N ASP A 846 -26.46 -8.20 16.08
CA ASP A 846 -27.69 -8.41 16.86
C ASP A 846 -28.50 -9.67 16.50
N HIS A 847 -28.31 -10.23 15.31
CA HIS A 847 -29.03 -11.40 14.80
C HIS A 847 -28.23 -12.72 14.85
N MET A 848 -26.98 -12.72 15.28
CA MET A 848 -26.12 -13.92 15.24
C MET A 848 -26.34 -14.83 16.47
N ARG A 849 -27.37 -15.68 16.44
CA ARG A 849 -27.75 -16.57 17.57
C ARG A 849 -27.58 -18.04 17.24
N ASP A 850 -26.53 -18.34 16.51
CA ASP A 850 -26.30 -19.64 15.94
C ASP A 850 -25.79 -20.62 17.01
N PHE A 851 -26.11 -21.91 16.84
CA PHE A 851 -25.58 -22.97 17.70
C PHE A 851 -25.33 -24.27 16.93
N ALA A 852 -24.44 -25.10 17.45
CA ALA A 852 -24.22 -26.44 16.91
C ALA A 852 -24.69 -27.54 17.88
N THR A 853 -25.22 -28.62 17.34
CA THR A 853 -25.61 -29.82 18.09
C THR A 853 -24.66 -30.98 17.81
N VAL A 854 -24.78 -32.02 18.64
CA VAL A 854 -24.08 -33.30 18.50
C VAL A 854 -25.09 -34.36 18.06
N PRO A 855 -24.74 -35.28 17.13
CA PRO A 855 -25.60 -36.36 16.69
C PRO A 855 -26.20 -37.17 17.85
N GLU A 856 -27.40 -37.71 17.62
CA GLU A 856 -28.13 -38.60 18.54
C GLU A 856 -28.54 -38.01 19.90
N ALA A 857 -28.11 -36.78 20.23
CA ALA A 857 -28.60 -36.05 21.40
C ALA A 857 -30.00 -35.47 21.13
N ILE A 858 -30.72 -35.14 22.20
CA ILE A 858 -32.07 -34.56 22.15
C ILE A 858 -31.96 -33.11 22.60
N TYR A 859 -32.57 -32.18 21.86
CA TYR A 859 -32.54 -30.75 22.20
C TYR A 859 -33.93 -30.16 22.34
N GLN A 860 -34.06 -29.13 23.17
CA GLN A 860 -35.27 -28.32 23.29
C GLN A 860 -34.92 -26.85 23.10
N LEU A 861 -35.53 -26.21 22.11
CA LEU A 861 -35.37 -24.80 21.76
C LEU A 861 -36.59 -24.00 22.25
N THR A 862 -36.32 -22.98 23.06
CA THR A 862 -37.33 -22.09 23.62
C THR A 862 -36.97 -20.61 23.39
N PHE A 863 -37.98 -19.75 23.43
CA PHE A 863 -37.84 -18.30 23.20
C PHE A 863 -38.34 -17.51 24.42
N PRO A 864 -37.54 -17.41 25.50
CA PRO A 864 -37.95 -16.70 26.70
C PRO A 864 -38.40 -15.27 26.40
N GLY A 865 -39.44 -14.82 27.11
CA GLY A 865 -39.95 -13.45 26.98
C GLY A 865 -40.68 -13.13 25.67
N SER A 866 -40.79 -14.09 24.73
CA SER A 866 -41.52 -13.93 23.46
C SER A 866 -42.87 -14.65 23.50
N GLU A 867 -43.81 -14.22 22.65
CA GLU A 867 -45.03 -14.99 22.40
C GLU A 867 -44.67 -16.32 21.70
N LEU A 868 -45.48 -17.36 21.93
CA LEU A 868 -45.26 -18.65 21.26
C LEU A 868 -45.40 -18.46 19.74
N PRO A 869 -44.45 -18.96 18.93
CA PRO A 869 -44.53 -18.81 17.49
C PRO A 869 -45.68 -19.68 16.95
N THR A 870 -46.38 -19.14 15.97
CA THR A 870 -47.42 -19.86 15.21
C THR A 870 -46.94 -20.28 13.81
N ASP A 871 -45.81 -19.72 13.36
CA ASP A 871 -45.07 -20.12 12.17
C ASP A 871 -43.57 -19.90 12.47
N TYR A 872 -42.72 -20.76 11.96
CA TYR A 872 -41.31 -20.85 12.33
C TYR A 872 -40.45 -21.30 11.16
N GLN A 873 -39.26 -20.72 11.05
CA GLN A 873 -38.22 -21.13 10.11
C GLN A 873 -36.85 -21.12 10.79
N MET A 874 -36.00 -22.08 10.41
CA MET A 874 -34.56 -22.01 10.67
C MET A 874 -33.77 -22.71 9.57
N TYR A 875 -32.48 -22.40 9.51
CA TYR A 875 -31.51 -23.06 8.65
C TYR A 875 -30.74 -24.14 9.40
N VAL A 876 -30.48 -25.25 8.71
CA VAL A 876 -29.78 -26.44 9.20
C VAL A 876 -28.58 -26.73 8.29
N GLU A 877 -27.42 -26.99 8.88
CA GLU A 877 -26.15 -27.11 8.18
C GLU A 877 -25.35 -28.34 8.61
N ASN A 878 -24.44 -28.80 7.75
CA ASN A 878 -23.50 -29.91 8.00
C ASN A 878 -24.14 -31.29 8.27
N MET A 879 -25.39 -31.50 7.85
CA MET A 879 -26.06 -32.82 7.81
C MET A 879 -26.02 -33.36 6.38
N LEU A 880 -24.87 -33.93 6.01
CA LEU A 880 -24.54 -34.29 4.64
C LEU A 880 -25.15 -35.64 4.24
N GLU A 881 -25.17 -36.64 5.11
CA GLU A 881 -25.69 -37.96 4.76
C GLU A 881 -27.16 -38.12 5.16
N GLU A 882 -27.89 -39.06 4.55
CA GLU A 882 -29.29 -39.33 4.96
C GLU A 882 -29.37 -39.91 6.38
N GLU A 883 -28.30 -40.55 6.82
CA GLU A 883 -28.11 -41.11 8.16
C GLU A 883 -27.85 -40.03 9.23
N ASP A 884 -27.45 -38.83 8.82
CA ASP A 884 -27.29 -37.71 9.73
C ASP A 884 -28.67 -37.31 10.25
N THR A 885 -28.93 -37.51 11.55
CA THR A 885 -30.22 -37.17 12.15
C THR A 885 -30.08 -36.38 13.44
N GLN A 886 -31.05 -35.50 13.70
CA GLN A 886 -31.10 -34.66 14.90
C GLN A 886 -32.54 -34.51 15.41
N VAL A 887 -32.76 -34.79 16.71
CA VAL A 887 -34.05 -34.54 17.37
C VAL A 887 -34.01 -33.18 18.05
N ILE A 888 -35.00 -32.33 17.75
CA ILE A 888 -35.19 -31.02 18.38
C ILE A 888 -36.68 -30.75 18.66
N GLY A 889 -37.00 -30.36 19.89
CA GLY A 889 -38.31 -29.85 20.28
C GLY A 889 -38.31 -28.34 20.22
N ILE A 890 -39.20 -27.74 19.43
CA ILE A 890 -39.24 -26.29 19.21
C ILE A 890 -40.51 -25.74 19.83
N SER A 891 -40.40 -24.69 20.67
CA SER A 891 -41.57 -23.98 21.21
C SER A 891 -42.49 -23.52 20.09
N PHE A 892 -43.79 -23.83 20.20
CA PHE A 892 -44.80 -23.53 19.20
C PHE A 892 -46.19 -23.46 19.85
N ASP A 893 -47.08 -22.59 19.38
CA ASP A 893 -48.42 -22.46 19.93
C ASP A 893 -49.22 -23.77 19.77
N GLY A 894 -49.50 -24.46 20.89
CA GLY A 894 -50.22 -25.73 20.91
C GLY A 894 -51.67 -25.65 20.43
N SER A 895 -52.23 -24.44 20.25
CA SER A 895 -53.57 -24.25 19.67
C SER A 895 -53.60 -24.30 18.14
N ILE A 896 -52.44 -24.23 17.48
CA ILE A 896 -52.29 -24.26 16.03
C ILE A 896 -51.85 -25.67 15.61
N THR A 897 -52.54 -26.26 14.63
CA THR A 897 -52.09 -27.50 14.00
C THR A 897 -51.00 -27.20 12.97
N PRO A 898 -49.76 -27.69 13.15
CA PRO A 898 -48.67 -27.37 12.24
C PRO A 898 -48.52 -28.40 11.12
N THR A 899 -47.83 -27.99 10.07
CA THR A 899 -47.17 -28.84 9.09
C THR A 899 -45.68 -28.60 9.18
N VAL A 900 -44.89 -29.68 9.15
CA VAL A 900 -43.42 -29.60 9.20
C VAL A 900 -42.87 -29.97 7.83
N ARG A 901 -41.99 -29.11 7.29
CA ARG A 901 -41.38 -29.29 5.97
C ARG A 901 -39.89 -28.96 6.00
N MET A 902 -39.13 -29.68 5.17
CA MET A 902 -37.75 -29.36 4.86
C MET A 902 -37.65 -28.89 3.42
N PHE A 903 -36.95 -27.77 3.21
CA PHE A 903 -36.65 -27.23 1.89
C PHE A 903 -35.14 -27.26 1.65
N ALA A 904 -34.76 -27.61 0.42
CA ALA A 904 -33.37 -27.53 -0.05
C ALA A 904 -33.40 -27.25 -1.55
N TYR A 905 -32.94 -26.08 -1.98
CA TYR A 905 -33.06 -25.65 -3.38
C TYR A 905 -34.48 -25.83 -3.96
N GLN A 906 -34.65 -26.61 -5.04
CA GLN A 906 -35.94 -26.95 -5.67
C GLN A 906 -36.67 -28.12 -5.00
N TYR A 907 -36.11 -28.69 -3.95
CA TYR A 907 -36.66 -29.82 -3.22
C TYR A 907 -37.46 -29.37 -1.99
N ASN A 908 -38.58 -30.05 -1.75
CA ASN A 908 -39.48 -29.82 -0.62
C ASN A 908 -40.04 -31.17 -0.15
N GLU A 909 -39.80 -31.52 1.11
CA GLU A 909 -40.35 -32.72 1.75
C GLU A 909 -41.21 -32.34 2.94
N GLN A 910 -42.43 -32.86 2.96
CA GLN A 910 -43.30 -32.80 4.13
C GLN A 910 -43.02 -33.98 5.05
N TYR A 911 -42.74 -33.69 6.32
CA TYR A 911 -42.38 -34.70 7.30
C TYR A 911 -43.62 -35.45 7.80
N GLU A 912 -43.44 -36.74 8.11
CA GLU A 912 -44.50 -37.62 8.59
C GLU A 912 -44.86 -37.31 10.06
N HIS A 913 -46.15 -37.19 10.34
CA HIS A 913 -46.66 -36.95 11.70
C HIS A 913 -46.79 -38.28 12.46
N LEU A 914 -46.22 -38.34 13.67
CA LEU A 914 -46.23 -39.49 14.58
C LEU A 914 -47.01 -39.17 15.87
N ASN A 915 -47.23 -40.19 16.71
CA ASN A 915 -48.14 -40.08 17.87
C ASN A 915 -47.43 -39.74 19.19
N SER A 916 -46.10 -39.80 19.24
CA SER A 916 -45.33 -39.53 20.46
C SER A 916 -43.88 -39.13 20.17
N LEU A 917 -43.23 -38.47 21.14
CA LEU A 917 -41.79 -38.20 21.09
C LEU A 917 -40.96 -39.48 20.94
N ASN A 918 -41.34 -40.57 21.62
CA ASN A 918 -40.63 -41.85 21.49
C ASN A 918 -40.68 -42.40 20.06
N ASP A 919 -41.82 -42.26 19.38
CA ASP A 919 -41.93 -42.66 17.97
C ASP A 919 -41.01 -41.79 17.08
N VAL A 920 -40.94 -40.48 17.35
CA VAL A 920 -40.00 -39.55 16.66
C VAL A 920 -38.55 -39.94 16.90
N ILE A 921 -38.16 -40.23 18.14
CA ILE A 921 -36.78 -40.64 18.48
C ILE A 921 -36.40 -41.95 17.77
N GLN A 922 -37.32 -42.92 17.69
CA GLN A 922 -37.07 -44.24 17.09
C GLN A 922 -37.21 -44.28 15.57
N SER A 923 -37.72 -43.24 14.93
CA SER A 923 -37.88 -43.18 13.47
C SER A 923 -36.54 -43.10 12.74
N SER A 924 -36.54 -43.29 11.42
CA SER A 924 -35.37 -43.07 10.56
C SER A 924 -35.12 -41.59 10.18
N GLY A 925 -35.87 -40.64 10.77
CA GLY A 925 -35.83 -39.22 10.42
C GLY A 925 -36.97 -38.76 9.48
N ALA A 926 -37.03 -37.47 9.19
CA ALA A 926 -38.13 -36.79 8.47
C ALA A 926 -39.52 -37.00 9.12
N THR A 927 -39.57 -36.99 10.44
CA THR A 927 -40.81 -37.19 11.22
C THR A 927 -40.99 -36.11 12.28
N TRP A 928 -42.21 -35.90 12.74
CA TRP A 928 -42.51 -34.95 13.81
C TRP A 928 -43.72 -35.36 14.67
N PHE A 929 -43.84 -34.76 15.86
CA PHE A 929 -44.94 -34.95 16.81
C PHE A 929 -45.27 -33.61 17.49
N GLN A 930 -46.56 -33.28 17.62
CA GLN A 930 -47.00 -32.12 18.40
C GLN A 930 -47.29 -32.50 19.84
N ASP A 931 -46.52 -31.94 20.77
CA ASP A 931 -46.77 -31.99 22.20
C ASP A 931 -47.56 -30.74 22.62
N THR A 932 -48.89 -30.83 22.53
CA THR A 932 -49.78 -29.71 22.87
C THR A 932 -49.76 -29.38 24.36
N ASP A 933 -49.41 -30.34 25.23
CA ASP A 933 -49.39 -30.13 26.67
C ASP A 933 -48.22 -29.24 27.09
N ASN A 934 -47.10 -29.34 26.38
CA ASN A 934 -45.88 -28.56 26.64
C ASN A 934 -45.64 -27.43 25.62
N ASN A 935 -46.54 -27.22 24.65
CA ASN A 935 -46.38 -26.25 23.55
C ASN A 935 -45.07 -26.47 22.76
N LEU A 936 -44.82 -27.71 22.36
CA LEU A 936 -43.64 -28.10 21.58
C LEU A 936 -44.04 -28.83 20.30
N VAL A 937 -43.26 -28.61 19.25
CA VAL A 937 -43.23 -29.48 18.08
C VAL A 937 -41.89 -30.20 18.06
N TRP A 938 -41.91 -31.51 18.30
CA TRP A 938 -40.74 -32.37 18.24
C TRP A 938 -40.49 -32.81 16.80
N VAL A 939 -39.30 -32.58 16.29
CA VAL A 939 -38.90 -32.91 14.92
C VAL A 939 -37.65 -33.77 14.95
N LYS A 940 -37.64 -34.89 14.22
CA LYS A 940 -36.40 -35.60 13.87
C LYS A 940 -36.00 -35.24 12.45
N ILE A 941 -35.03 -34.35 12.35
CA ILE A 941 -34.45 -33.87 11.11
C ILE A 941 -33.54 -34.95 10.55
N ARG A 942 -33.53 -35.12 9.21
CA ARG A 942 -32.56 -35.94 8.48
C ARG A 942 -31.70 -35.07 7.58
N GLY A 943 -30.49 -35.53 7.24
CA GLY A 943 -29.59 -34.90 6.28
C GLY A 943 -29.82 -35.40 4.85
N GLY A 944 -28.79 -35.28 4.00
CA GLY A 944 -28.82 -35.85 2.65
C GLY A 944 -29.51 -34.98 1.59
N PHE A 945 -29.89 -33.75 1.91
CA PHE A 945 -30.55 -32.86 0.95
C PHE A 945 -29.59 -32.01 0.11
N TRP A 946 -28.29 -32.01 0.42
CA TRP A 946 -27.28 -31.27 -0.34
C TRP A 946 -27.20 -31.71 -1.82
N ARG A 947 -27.43 -32.99 -2.09
CA ARG A 947 -27.46 -33.55 -3.47
C ARG A 947 -28.47 -32.89 -4.41
N TYR A 948 -29.40 -32.09 -3.87
CA TYR A 948 -30.36 -31.31 -4.66
C TYR A 948 -29.85 -29.91 -5.03
N TRP A 949 -28.67 -29.51 -4.55
CA TRP A 949 -28.00 -28.25 -4.87
C TRP A 949 -26.98 -28.37 -6.01
N THR A 950 -26.59 -29.58 -6.41
CA THR A 950 -25.59 -29.82 -7.44
C THR A 950 -26.19 -30.53 -8.67
N ASP A 951 -25.78 -30.12 -9.88
CA ASP A 951 -26.10 -30.85 -11.11
C ASP A 951 -25.24 -32.12 -11.28
N ASP A 952 -24.18 -32.26 -10.47
CA ASP A 952 -23.24 -33.38 -10.48
C ASP A 952 -23.47 -34.35 -9.32
N THR A 953 -24.49 -35.19 -9.47
CA THR A 953 -24.79 -36.30 -8.55
C THR A 953 -23.75 -37.44 -8.53
N SER A 954 -22.64 -37.32 -9.27
CA SER A 954 -21.60 -38.36 -9.35
C SER A 954 -20.47 -38.21 -8.32
N GLN A 955 -20.39 -37.07 -7.63
CA GLN A 955 -19.43 -36.85 -6.55
C GLN A 955 -19.95 -37.46 -5.23
N SER A 956 -19.08 -38.18 -4.52
CA SER A 956 -19.43 -38.77 -3.22
C SER A 956 -19.42 -37.74 -2.08
N VAL A 957 -18.69 -36.62 -2.24
CA VAL A 957 -18.62 -35.49 -1.30
C VAL A 957 -18.22 -34.22 -2.09
N PRO A 958 -18.89 -33.07 -1.91
CA PRO A 958 -18.55 -31.80 -2.57
C PRO A 958 -17.19 -31.22 -2.15
N SER A 959 -16.69 -30.22 -2.90
CA SER A 959 -15.48 -29.46 -2.55
C SER A 959 -15.67 -28.64 -1.25
N SER A 960 -14.58 -28.14 -0.65
CA SER A 960 -14.65 -27.35 0.60
C SER A 960 -15.61 -26.16 0.49
N ASP A 961 -15.69 -25.52 -0.68
CA ASP A 961 -16.51 -24.34 -0.92
C ASP A 961 -17.99 -24.68 -1.06
N ASP A 962 -18.33 -25.78 -1.71
CA ASP A 962 -19.70 -26.29 -1.79
C ASP A 962 -20.20 -26.66 -0.37
N LEU A 963 -19.36 -27.38 0.41
CA LEU A 963 -19.63 -27.74 1.80
C LEU A 963 -19.70 -26.53 2.76
N LEU A 964 -19.07 -25.41 2.40
CA LEU A 964 -19.03 -24.15 3.15
C LEU A 964 -20.32 -23.34 3.04
N TYR A 965 -21.25 -23.66 2.13
CA TYR A 965 -22.49 -22.87 1.97
C TYR A 965 -23.77 -23.69 1.90
N GLU A 966 -23.68 -25.02 1.92
CA GLU A 966 -24.86 -25.89 1.98
C GLU A 966 -25.71 -25.64 3.21
N THR A 967 -26.98 -25.34 2.95
CA THR A 967 -27.99 -25.00 3.96
C THR A 967 -29.33 -25.64 3.59
N MET A 968 -29.99 -26.24 4.56
CA MET A 968 -31.36 -26.74 4.45
C MET A 968 -32.27 -25.84 5.29
N GLU A 969 -33.53 -25.70 4.92
CA GLU A 969 -34.47 -24.83 5.63
C GLU A 969 -35.61 -25.65 6.23
N LEU A 970 -35.65 -25.75 7.57
CA LEU A 970 -36.77 -26.34 8.28
C LEU A 970 -37.86 -25.28 8.45
N ARG A 971 -39.11 -25.64 8.14
CA ARG A 971 -40.29 -24.83 8.46
C ARG A 971 -41.36 -25.58 9.22
N ILE A 972 -41.97 -24.89 10.17
CA ILE A 972 -43.16 -25.33 10.92
C ILE A 972 -44.21 -24.26 10.71
N ARG A 973 -45.29 -24.57 9.97
CA ARG A 973 -46.32 -23.58 9.60
C ARG A 973 -47.72 -24.09 9.91
N PRO A 974 -48.72 -23.21 10.08
CA PRO A 974 -50.12 -23.63 10.13
C PRO A 974 -50.50 -24.45 8.88
N GLU A 975 -51.37 -25.44 9.05
CA GLU A 975 -51.90 -26.29 7.95
C GLU A 975 -52.59 -25.50 6.82
#